data_AF-A0A453I1Q0-F1
#
_entry.id   AF-A0A453I1Q0-F1
#
_cell.length_a   1.000
_cell.length_b   1.000
_cell.length_c   1.000
_cell.angle_alpha   90.00
_cell.angle_beta   90.00
_cell.angle_gamma   90.00
#
_symmetry.space_group_name_H-M   'P 1'
#
loop_
_entity.id
_entity.type
_entity.pdbx_description
1 polymer ?
#
loop_
_entity_poly.entity_id
_entity_poly.type
_entity_poly.pdbx_seq_one_letter_code
_entity_poly.pdbx_strand_id
1 'polypeptide(L)'
;STHARAHLPAAGAAAMDVAESPDLQAQLAAAVHALNHASHPSARLAANQWLLGLQRSPHAWALAVSLLASADHPSPSADLLFFAAQMLRRKIQSPDYSLPDNAAQLLDALLVAARRFCLAPPRLLTQICLALAALALRAEGGVDGLFARMPHLPDPALLELLTVLPEEVAQDESGDTGVDSATRCRFARELLMHAPAVLEFLLAQSEKPAAADGVPLHERNHRILRCLLSWVRAGCFSGAPASALAAHPLLTFAFNSLQAFFSFEVAIEVMTELVSQYQELPQAFLSKMPYIREVLLLPALANRSEKIIAGLTSLMCEVGQAAPGLVAEGSNEALSLSDALLRCVAFSSEDWEIAESTLQFWCSLAHCILGIDEQTSKRNATQELFLPVFSSLLDALLFRAQIIDIDEHCTGRVSSIPDGLVQFRLNLEELLVDICLLLGAPAYINKLLSSGWGLASQSIPWKEVEVRMYALSMVADTILQDGSPFDFSVVMHFVNILSSRTPAELNGCQFLVYKSFGDVIGSYSKWLSSSKSNIKPLLLFCASGISKSISSNSCSVALRKLCEDASSFIHEPPILDILFWISEGMGEGNLRIEDEEEIISAITHALCSILDKELRKTSLARLLCSSYSAVEKIIDIDRDELLRQNSSAYAQALNIAVRGLHRMGALFSHLAMSITSGLIDDDTISVLFGIFWPLLEKLTQSSHMENTSLSTAACRSLSSAIHSCGQHFQILLPKILECLSMNFLLYQRHDCFLRTAANMIEEFGHKEEYSVVCVRTIETFSSAASLSNLNSSYTCDQEPDLIEAYANFTSAFIRCCPKVPFYIMLRFFVHYCRTIWIDSTALILMLIA
;
A
#
# COMPACT_ATOMS: atom_id res chain seq x y z
N SER A 1 3.20 -21.83 -57.48
CA SER A 1 3.82 -20.62 -58.07
C SER A 1 3.47 -19.44 -57.19
N THR A 2 4.35 -18.75 -56.47
CA THR A 2 5.81 -18.64 -56.44
C THR A 2 6.16 -18.39 -54.97
N HIS A 3 6.85 -19.35 -54.34
CA HIS A 3 7.38 -19.22 -52.99
C HIS A 3 8.73 -18.49 -53.05
N ALA A 4 8.84 -17.33 -52.42
CA ALA A 4 10.13 -16.72 -52.08
C ALA A 4 10.27 -16.73 -50.56
N ARG A 5 10.86 -17.81 -50.02
CA ARG A 5 11.39 -17.87 -48.65
C ARG A 5 12.63 -16.97 -48.59
N ALA A 6 12.53 -15.84 -47.92
CA ALA A 6 13.72 -15.13 -47.45
C ALA A 6 14.25 -15.89 -46.23
N HIS A 7 15.27 -16.71 -46.45
CA HIS A 7 16.03 -17.38 -45.40
C HIS A 7 16.90 -16.36 -44.66
N LEU A 8 16.63 -16.14 -43.37
CA LEU A 8 17.63 -15.65 -42.42
C LEU A 8 18.59 -16.82 -42.09
N PRO A 9 19.92 -16.62 -42.08
CA PRO A 9 20.83 -17.71 -41.75
C PRO A 9 20.82 -18.00 -40.25
N ALA A 10 20.94 -19.29 -39.94
CA ALA A 10 20.96 -19.86 -38.60
C ALA A 10 22.22 -19.44 -37.82
N ALA A 11 22.05 -19.31 -36.50
CA ALA A 11 23.09 -19.01 -35.53
C ALA A 11 24.25 -20.02 -35.63
N GLY A 12 25.44 -19.50 -35.93
CA GLY A 12 26.71 -20.20 -35.84
C GLY A 12 27.78 -19.23 -35.36
N ALA A 13 28.27 -19.45 -34.15
CA ALA A 13 29.43 -18.74 -33.61
C ALA A 13 30.67 -19.13 -34.43
N ALA A 14 31.14 -18.23 -35.29
CA ALA A 14 32.44 -18.34 -35.93
C ALA A 14 33.10 -16.95 -35.90
N ALA A 15 34.37 -16.92 -35.47
CA ALA A 15 35.19 -15.73 -35.45
C ALA A 15 35.23 -15.10 -36.85
N MET A 16 34.86 -13.82 -36.95
CA MET A 16 34.72 -13.09 -38.20
C MET A 16 35.75 -11.96 -38.26
N ASP A 17 36.60 -12.02 -39.30
CA ASP A 17 37.66 -11.08 -39.64
C ASP A 17 37.10 -9.78 -40.28
N VAL A 18 37.95 -8.75 -40.26
CA VAL A 18 37.74 -7.29 -40.47
C VAL A 18 37.11 -6.84 -41.83
N ALA A 19 36.51 -7.72 -42.64
CA ALA A 19 35.96 -7.40 -43.97
C ALA A 19 34.43 -7.14 -44.04
N GLU A 20 33.70 -7.14 -42.92
CA GLU A 20 32.22 -7.27 -42.88
C GLU A 20 31.41 -6.02 -42.49
N SER A 21 32.04 -4.84 -42.37
CA SER A 21 31.37 -3.66 -41.85
C SER A 21 30.09 -3.19 -42.61
N PRO A 22 29.98 -3.26 -43.95
CA PRO A 22 28.78 -2.76 -44.64
C PRO A 22 27.59 -3.73 -44.55
N ASP A 23 27.83 -5.05 -44.50
CA ASP A 23 26.78 -6.06 -44.41
C ASP A 23 26.11 -6.05 -43.03
N LEU A 24 26.87 -5.81 -41.96
CA LEU A 24 26.31 -5.70 -40.61
C LEU A 24 25.46 -4.42 -40.42
N GLN A 25 25.85 -3.31 -41.04
CA GLN A 25 25.05 -2.07 -41.01
C GLN A 25 23.70 -2.26 -41.72
N ALA A 26 23.67 -2.97 -42.85
CA ALA A 26 22.44 -3.28 -43.58
C ALA A 26 21.52 -4.22 -42.77
N GLN A 27 22.09 -5.23 -42.11
CA GLN A 27 21.33 -6.13 -41.22
C GLN A 27 20.75 -5.41 -40.00
N LEU A 28 21.52 -4.49 -39.41
CA LEU A 28 21.07 -3.65 -38.31
C LEU A 28 19.90 -2.73 -38.74
N ALA A 29 20.02 -2.07 -39.89
CA ALA A 29 18.94 -1.25 -40.44
C ALA A 29 17.65 -2.06 -40.67
N ALA A 30 17.76 -3.28 -41.21
CA ALA A 30 16.63 -4.17 -41.41
C ALA A 30 16.00 -4.64 -40.09
N ALA A 31 16.81 -4.97 -39.08
CA ALA A 31 16.33 -5.40 -37.77
C ALA A 31 15.63 -4.26 -37.00
N VAL A 32 16.17 -3.04 -37.03
CA VAL A 32 15.53 -1.86 -36.41
C VAL A 32 14.21 -1.54 -37.11
N HIS A 33 14.18 -1.58 -38.44
CA HIS A 33 12.94 -1.39 -39.21
C HIS A 33 11.90 -2.47 -38.87
N ALA A 34 12.31 -3.74 -38.75
CA ALA A 34 11.42 -4.83 -38.36
C ALA A 34 10.90 -4.66 -36.92
N LEU A 35 11.71 -4.16 -35.98
CA LEU A 35 11.28 -3.91 -34.61
C LEU A 35 10.17 -2.85 -34.54
N ASN A 36 10.32 -1.75 -35.29
CA ASN A 36 9.40 -0.60 -35.24
C ASN A 36 8.18 -0.75 -36.15
N HIS A 37 8.30 -1.45 -37.28
CA HIS A 37 7.28 -1.43 -38.34
C HIS A 37 6.74 -2.80 -38.76
N ALA A 38 7.22 -3.93 -38.21
CA ALA A 38 6.65 -5.23 -38.56
C ALA A 38 5.26 -5.46 -37.95
N SER A 39 4.30 -5.83 -38.81
CA SER A 39 2.92 -6.16 -38.42
C SER A 39 2.83 -7.38 -37.51
N HIS A 40 3.67 -8.40 -37.73
CA HIS A 40 3.64 -9.66 -36.99
C HIS A 40 4.47 -9.61 -35.69
N PRO A 41 3.91 -10.00 -34.52
CA PRO A 41 4.62 -10.04 -33.24
C PRO A 41 5.86 -10.94 -33.25
N SER A 42 5.83 -12.05 -33.98
CA SER A 42 6.96 -13.00 -34.09
C SER A 42 8.17 -12.39 -34.79
N ALA A 43 7.97 -11.54 -35.80
CA ALA A 43 9.04 -10.84 -36.49
C ALA A 43 9.67 -9.75 -35.60
N ARG A 44 8.86 -9.04 -34.80
CA ARG A 44 9.36 -8.09 -33.78
C ARG A 44 10.18 -8.78 -32.70
N LEU A 45 9.74 -9.95 -32.24
CA LEU A 45 10.45 -10.74 -31.23
C LEU A 45 11.79 -11.29 -31.75
N ALA A 46 11.83 -11.80 -32.98
CA ALA A 46 13.07 -12.25 -33.62
C ALA A 46 14.07 -11.09 -33.84
N ALA A 47 13.58 -9.93 -34.30
CA ALA A 47 14.40 -8.72 -34.42
C ALA A 47 14.96 -8.28 -33.07
N ASN A 48 14.14 -8.24 -32.02
CA ASN A 48 14.59 -7.88 -30.68
C ASN A 48 15.65 -8.85 -30.13
N GLN A 49 15.47 -10.16 -30.29
CA GLN A 49 16.45 -11.16 -29.87
C GLN A 49 17.80 -10.99 -30.59
N TRP A 50 17.77 -10.73 -31.90
CA TRP A 50 18.98 -10.48 -32.66
C TRP A 50 19.68 -9.18 -32.23
N LEU A 51 18.91 -8.10 -32.01
CA LEU A 51 19.44 -6.81 -31.53
C LEU A 51 20.06 -6.93 -30.13
N LEU A 52 19.45 -7.72 -29.22
CA LEU A 52 20.04 -8.03 -27.92
C LEU A 52 21.34 -8.82 -28.05
N GLY A 53 21.40 -9.77 -28.99
CA GLY A 53 22.64 -10.48 -29.33
C GLY A 53 23.73 -9.55 -29.84
N LEU A 54 23.38 -8.62 -30.74
CA LEU A 54 24.30 -7.62 -31.27
C LEU A 54 24.81 -6.68 -30.17
N GLN A 55 23.94 -6.20 -29.27
CA GLN A 55 24.31 -5.33 -28.15
C GLN A 55 25.40 -5.97 -27.26
N ARG A 56 25.39 -7.30 -27.13
CA ARG A 56 26.41 -8.05 -26.38
C ARG A 56 27.73 -8.24 -27.13
N SER A 57 27.73 -8.08 -28.45
CA SER A 57 28.92 -8.26 -29.28
C SER A 57 29.92 -7.09 -29.16
N PRO A 58 31.23 -7.32 -29.39
CA PRO A 58 32.23 -6.24 -29.41
C PRO A 58 32.09 -5.31 -30.63
N HIS A 59 31.59 -5.83 -31.76
CA HIS A 59 31.38 -5.08 -33.00
C HIS A 59 30.40 -3.91 -32.86
N ALA A 60 29.48 -3.98 -31.90
CA ALA A 60 28.49 -2.93 -31.64
C ALA A 60 29.11 -1.55 -31.34
N TRP A 61 30.31 -1.49 -30.75
CA TRP A 61 31.02 -0.23 -30.50
C TRP A 61 31.36 0.51 -31.80
N ALA A 62 32.10 -0.15 -32.69
CA ALA A 62 32.53 0.44 -33.96
C ALA A 62 31.35 0.73 -34.90
N LEU A 63 30.32 -0.14 -34.90
CA LEU A 63 29.12 0.05 -35.71
C LEU A 63 28.32 1.28 -35.30
N ALA A 64 28.09 1.48 -34.00
CA ALA A 64 27.33 2.65 -33.56
C ALA A 64 28.11 3.96 -33.78
N VAL A 65 29.42 3.96 -33.52
CA VAL A 65 30.27 5.14 -33.79
C VAL A 65 30.29 5.47 -35.29
N SER A 66 30.45 4.47 -36.15
CA SER A 66 30.43 4.69 -37.61
C SER A 66 29.09 5.22 -38.12
N LEU A 67 27.96 4.74 -37.58
CA LEU A 67 26.63 5.24 -37.93
C LEU A 67 26.40 6.70 -37.51
N LEU A 68 26.89 7.10 -36.33
CA LEU A 68 26.79 8.49 -35.87
C LEU A 68 27.76 9.43 -36.61
N ALA A 69 28.93 8.91 -37.03
CA ALA A 69 29.95 9.67 -37.75
C ALA A 69 29.72 9.74 -39.28
N SER A 70 29.00 8.79 -39.89
CA SER A 70 28.83 8.70 -41.34
C SER A 70 28.14 9.93 -41.92
N ALA A 71 28.83 10.66 -42.79
CA ALA A 71 28.31 11.80 -43.54
C ALA A 71 27.58 11.38 -44.83
N ASP A 72 27.29 10.09 -45.01
CA ASP A 72 26.83 9.55 -46.28
C ASP A 72 25.41 10.00 -46.65
N HIS A 73 25.19 10.17 -47.95
CA HIS A 73 23.88 10.40 -48.55
C HIS A 73 23.38 9.09 -49.22
N PRO A 74 22.16 8.62 -48.93
CA PRO A 74 21.15 9.22 -48.05
C PRO A 74 21.49 9.05 -46.56
N SER A 75 21.14 10.05 -45.75
CA SER A 75 21.35 9.99 -44.31
C SER A 75 20.60 8.80 -43.71
N PRO A 76 21.21 8.05 -42.77
CA PRO A 76 20.54 6.95 -42.08
C PRO A 76 19.24 7.42 -41.42
N SER A 77 18.27 6.52 -41.26
CA SER A 77 16.97 6.84 -40.67
C SER A 77 17.12 7.32 -39.21
N ALA A 78 16.21 8.19 -38.77
CA ALA A 78 16.23 8.72 -37.40
C ALA A 78 16.14 7.59 -36.34
N ASP A 79 15.35 6.55 -36.62
CA ASP A 79 15.23 5.36 -35.76
C ASP A 79 16.54 4.57 -35.65
N LEU A 80 17.28 4.45 -36.74
CA LEU A 80 18.58 3.77 -36.77
C LEU A 80 19.63 4.56 -35.98
N LEU A 81 19.67 5.88 -36.18
CA LEU A 81 20.55 6.78 -35.42
C LEU A 81 20.22 6.76 -33.92
N PHE A 82 18.93 6.75 -33.57
CA PHE A 82 18.48 6.66 -32.18
C PHE A 82 18.91 5.33 -31.55
N PHE A 83 18.69 4.20 -32.24
CA PHE A 83 19.13 2.89 -31.76
C PHE A 83 20.65 2.83 -31.60
N ALA A 84 21.42 3.41 -32.53
CA ALA A 84 22.88 3.47 -32.43
C ALA A 84 23.34 4.24 -31.18
N ALA A 85 22.75 5.41 -30.90
CA ALA A 85 23.04 6.19 -29.70
C ALA A 85 22.64 5.44 -28.41
N GLN A 86 21.47 4.81 -28.38
CA GLN A 86 21.00 4.01 -27.25
C GLN A 86 21.90 2.78 -27.00
N MET A 87 22.34 2.13 -28.07
CA MET A 87 23.26 0.99 -28.01
C MET A 87 24.60 1.39 -27.41
N LEU A 88 25.17 2.54 -27.80
CA LEU A 88 26.40 3.06 -27.18
C LEU A 88 26.19 3.35 -25.70
N ARG A 89 25.13 4.08 -25.33
CA ARG A 89 24.81 4.39 -23.93
C ARG A 89 24.77 3.11 -23.09
N ARG A 90 24.00 2.09 -23.50
CA ARG A 90 23.87 0.83 -22.75
C ARG A 90 25.20 0.10 -22.60
N LYS A 91 26.03 0.10 -23.64
CA LYS A 91 27.35 -0.53 -23.57
C LYS A 91 28.32 0.23 -22.65
N ILE A 92 28.21 1.55 -22.57
CA ILE A 92 28.97 2.38 -21.63
C ILE A 92 28.49 2.16 -20.20
N GLN A 93 27.18 2.02 -19.96
CA GLN A 93 26.61 1.85 -18.63
C GLN A 93 26.73 0.42 -18.06
N SER A 94 26.85 -0.61 -18.89
CA SER A 94 26.85 -2.00 -18.42
C SER A 94 28.19 -2.41 -17.76
N PRO A 95 28.16 -3.06 -16.58
CA PRO A 95 29.38 -3.50 -15.88
C PRO A 95 30.15 -4.60 -16.61
N ASP A 96 29.46 -5.43 -17.39
CA ASP A 96 30.02 -6.59 -18.07
C ASP A 96 31.03 -6.24 -19.17
N TYR A 97 31.09 -4.96 -19.58
CA TYR A 97 31.96 -4.48 -20.63
C TYR A 97 33.01 -3.50 -20.07
N SER A 98 34.28 -3.79 -20.33
CA SER A 98 35.36 -2.82 -20.17
C SER A 98 35.23 -1.72 -21.22
N LEU A 99 35.51 -0.47 -20.84
CA LEU A 99 35.59 0.63 -21.79
C LEU A 99 36.67 0.33 -22.86
N PRO A 100 36.50 0.80 -24.11
CA PRO A 100 37.54 0.69 -25.13
C PRO A 100 38.82 1.42 -24.68
N ASP A 101 40.00 0.88 -25.01
CA ASP A 101 41.30 1.48 -24.69
C ASP A 101 41.46 2.94 -25.18
N ASN A 102 40.65 3.36 -26.16
CA ASN A 102 40.60 4.70 -26.73
C ASN A 102 39.36 5.52 -26.26
N ALA A 103 39.03 5.52 -24.97
CA ALA A 103 37.89 6.27 -24.42
C ALA A 103 37.89 7.77 -24.81
N ALA A 104 39.06 8.39 -24.94
CA ALA A 104 39.21 9.77 -25.39
C ALA A 104 38.76 10.00 -26.85
N GLN A 105 38.97 9.02 -27.74
CA GLN A 105 38.51 9.10 -29.13
C GLN A 105 37.00 8.89 -29.24
N LEU A 106 36.44 8.02 -28.38
CA LEU A 106 35.00 7.83 -28.27
C LEU A 106 34.31 9.11 -27.78
N LEU A 107 34.91 9.80 -26.80
CA LEU A 107 34.47 11.12 -26.33
C LEU A 107 34.42 12.13 -27.49
N ASP A 108 35.51 12.26 -28.25
CA ASP A 108 35.57 13.19 -29.38
C ASP A 108 34.55 12.85 -30.48
N ALA A 109 34.36 11.55 -30.78
CA ALA A 109 33.37 11.11 -31.75
C ALA A 109 31.93 11.45 -31.33
N LEU A 110 31.61 11.27 -30.05
CA LEU A 110 30.29 11.63 -29.50
C LEU A 110 30.08 13.15 -29.46
N LEU A 111 31.11 13.96 -29.17
CA LEU A 111 31.03 15.42 -29.24
C LEU A 111 30.78 15.92 -30.68
N VAL A 112 31.43 15.31 -31.67
CA VAL A 112 31.16 15.58 -33.08
C VAL A 112 29.73 15.20 -33.46
N ALA A 113 29.24 14.05 -32.98
CA ALA A 113 27.85 13.62 -33.19
C ALA A 113 26.85 14.60 -32.56
N ALA A 114 27.08 15.05 -31.32
CA ALA A 114 26.23 16.02 -30.63
C ALA A 114 26.19 17.36 -31.39
N ARG A 115 27.32 17.83 -31.91
CA ARG A 115 27.41 19.03 -32.74
C ARG A 115 26.60 18.88 -34.04
N ARG A 116 26.71 17.73 -34.69
CA ARG A 116 26.02 17.45 -35.95
C ARG A 116 24.50 17.37 -35.77
N PHE A 117 24.06 16.71 -34.70
CA PHE A 117 22.65 16.43 -34.44
C PHE A 117 22.00 17.45 -33.49
N CYS A 118 22.60 18.62 -33.29
CA CYS A 118 22.08 19.67 -32.41
C CYS A 118 20.71 20.23 -32.83
N LEU A 119 20.38 20.15 -34.13
CA LEU A 119 19.07 20.53 -34.70
C LEU A 119 18.19 19.31 -35.05
N ALA A 120 18.64 18.10 -34.73
CA ALA A 120 17.89 16.87 -34.99
C ALA A 120 16.76 16.69 -33.96
N PRO A 121 15.90 15.66 -34.09
CA PRO A 121 14.86 15.38 -33.10
C PRO A 121 15.48 15.27 -31.69
N PRO A 122 14.89 15.92 -30.66
CA PRO A 122 15.51 16.08 -29.35
C PRO A 122 15.88 14.73 -28.71
N ARG A 123 15.06 13.69 -28.93
CA ARG A 123 15.31 12.33 -28.45
C ARG A 123 16.68 11.76 -28.86
N LEU A 124 17.16 12.05 -30.08
CA LEU A 124 18.46 11.58 -30.55
C LEU A 124 19.60 12.29 -29.82
N LEU A 125 19.50 13.62 -29.71
CA LEU A 125 20.48 14.44 -29.01
C LEU A 125 20.59 14.03 -27.54
N THR A 126 19.45 13.85 -26.85
CA THR A 126 19.41 13.36 -25.46
C THR A 126 20.14 12.03 -25.31
N GLN A 127 19.94 11.04 -26.21
CA GLN A 127 20.65 9.76 -26.11
C GLN A 127 22.16 9.91 -26.31
N ILE A 128 22.60 10.80 -27.21
CA ILE A 128 24.03 11.10 -27.41
C ILE A 128 24.61 11.76 -26.16
N CYS A 129 23.90 12.74 -25.59
CA CYS A 129 24.30 13.43 -24.36
C CYS A 129 24.33 12.50 -23.14
N LEU A 130 23.39 11.56 -23.02
CA LEU A 130 23.42 10.52 -21.97
C LEU A 130 24.59 9.55 -22.14
N ALA A 131 24.94 9.20 -23.39
CA ALA A 131 26.14 8.41 -23.66
C ALA A 131 27.43 9.17 -23.28
N LEU A 132 27.48 10.48 -23.54
CA LEU A 132 28.58 11.37 -23.11
C LEU A 132 28.69 11.44 -21.58
N ALA A 133 27.56 11.61 -20.88
CA ALA A 133 27.52 11.68 -19.42
C ALA A 133 27.98 10.36 -18.78
N ALA A 134 27.45 9.22 -19.24
CA ALA A 134 27.87 7.90 -18.79
C ALA A 134 29.36 7.62 -19.08
N LEU A 135 29.90 8.14 -20.18
CA LEU A 135 31.32 8.02 -20.50
C LEU A 135 32.17 8.85 -19.56
N ALA A 136 31.77 10.09 -19.25
CA ALA A 136 32.46 10.97 -18.31
C ALA A 136 32.49 10.38 -16.88
N LEU A 137 31.47 9.64 -16.48
CA LEU A 137 31.44 8.94 -15.19
C LEU A 137 32.52 7.85 -15.09
N ARG A 138 32.82 7.14 -16.20
CA ARG A 138 33.70 5.95 -16.20
C ARG A 138 35.11 6.18 -16.76
N ALA A 139 35.33 7.20 -17.57
CA ALA A 139 36.61 7.42 -18.26
C ALA A 139 37.70 8.06 -17.37
N GLU A 140 38.96 7.75 -17.67
CA GLU A 140 40.12 8.45 -17.09
C GLU A 140 40.18 9.90 -17.62
N GLY A 141 40.21 10.89 -16.71
CA GLY A 141 40.07 12.32 -17.04
C GLY A 141 38.66 12.88 -16.79
N GLY A 142 37.68 12.02 -16.52
CA GLY A 142 36.43 12.37 -15.84
C GLY A 142 35.65 13.56 -16.43
N VAL A 143 35.11 14.38 -15.53
CA VAL A 143 34.30 15.56 -15.88
C VAL A 143 35.16 16.68 -16.44
N ASP A 144 36.37 16.86 -15.92
CA ASP A 144 37.30 17.92 -16.35
C ASP A 144 37.68 17.79 -17.83
N GLY A 145 37.94 16.55 -18.29
CA GLY A 145 38.24 16.26 -19.69
C GLY A 145 37.07 16.57 -20.63
N LEU A 146 35.83 16.37 -20.17
CA LEU A 146 34.62 16.75 -20.92
C LEU A 146 34.50 18.28 -20.98
N PHE A 147 34.57 18.98 -19.85
CA PHE A 147 34.44 20.43 -19.78
C PHE A 147 35.52 21.18 -20.57
N ALA A 148 36.73 20.63 -20.69
CA ALA A 148 37.78 21.20 -21.52
C ALA A 148 37.44 21.21 -23.03
N ARG A 149 36.58 20.29 -23.50
CA ARG A 149 36.24 20.10 -24.93
C ARG A 149 34.84 20.61 -25.30
N MET A 150 33.98 20.84 -24.32
CA MET A 150 32.62 21.37 -24.47
C MET A 150 32.48 22.77 -25.09
N PRO A 151 33.41 23.74 -24.94
CA PRO A 151 33.22 25.11 -25.46
C PRO A 151 33.02 25.20 -26.98
N HIS A 152 33.30 24.13 -27.71
CA HIS A 152 33.11 24.06 -29.17
C HIS A 152 31.72 23.58 -29.61
N LEU A 153 30.86 23.17 -28.67
CA LEU A 153 29.49 22.74 -28.94
C LEU A 153 28.55 23.94 -29.16
N PRO A 154 27.53 23.81 -30.03
CA PRO A 154 26.49 24.82 -30.19
C PRO A 154 25.57 24.86 -28.97
N ASP A 155 25.02 26.03 -28.64
CA ASP A 155 24.19 26.28 -27.46
C ASP A 155 23.10 25.21 -27.18
N PRO A 156 22.33 24.70 -28.17
CA PRO A 156 21.32 23.66 -27.92
C PRO A 156 21.90 22.32 -27.45
N ALA A 157 23.04 21.89 -28.04
CA ALA A 157 23.70 20.66 -27.65
C ALA A 157 24.43 20.80 -26.31
N LEU A 158 24.99 21.99 -26.05
CA LEU A 158 25.62 22.32 -24.78
C LEU A 158 24.60 22.31 -23.64
N LEU A 159 23.43 22.92 -23.83
CA LEU A 159 22.36 22.96 -22.83
C LEU A 159 21.79 21.56 -22.54
N GLU A 160 21.57 20.74 -23.57
CA GLU A 160 21.11 19.35 -23.39
C GLU A 160 22.15 18.51 -22.63
N LEU A 161 23.43 18.61 -23.01
CA LEU A 161 24.52 17.91 -22.32
C LEU A 161 24.61 18.32 -20.85
N LEU A 162 24.55 19.62 -20.56
CA LEU A 162 24.54 20.14 -19.20
C LEU A 162 23.28 19.73 -18.42
N THR A 163 22.15 19.47 -19.08
CA THR A 163 20.92 19.03 -18.42
C THR A 163 21.03 17.57 -17.96
N VAL A 164 21.56 16.68 -18.80
CA VAL A 164 21.61 15.24 -18.48
C VAL A 164 22.83 14.84 -17.64
N LEU A 165 23.89 15.64 -17.64
CA LEU A 165 25.14 15.31 -16.96
C LEU A 165 24.97 15.10 -15.43
N PRO A 166 24.23 15.96 -14.70
CA PRO A 166 23.99 15.75 -13.28
C PRO A 166 23.05 14.58 -12.97
N GLU A 167 22.25 14.11 -13.93
CA GLU A 167 21.33 12.97 -13.73
C GLU A 167 22.09 11.66 -13.43
N GLU A 168 23.35 11.53 -13.87
CA GLU A 168 24.21 10.38 -13.56
C GLU A 168 24.67 10.35 -12.08
N VAL A 169 24.52 11.46 -11.34
CA VAL A 169 24.77 11.51 -9.89
C VAL A 169 23.62 10.85 -9.11
N ALA A 170 22.38 10.95 -9.59
CA ALA A 170 21.17 10.56 -8.86
C ALA A 170 20.70 9.11 -9.09
N GLN A 171 21.32 8.34 -10.01
CA GLN A 171 20.90 6.97 -10.38
C GLN A 171 21.28 5.88 -9.35
N ASP A 172 20.95 6.07 -8.06
CA ASP A 172 21.19 5.04 -7.02
C ASP A 172 19.98 4.11 -6.76
N GLU A 173 18.75 4.47 -7.17
CA GLU A 173 17.54 3.75 -6.69
C GLU A 173 17.01 2.63 -7.61
N SER A 174 17.38 2.57 -8.89
CA SER A 174 16.69 1.67 -9.85
C SER A 174 17.57 0.62 -10.54
N GLY A 175 18.84 0.46 -10.16
CA GLY A 175 19.64 -0.65 -10.70
C GLY A 175 21.13 -0.56 -10.43
N ASP A 176 21.73 -1.73 -10.27
CA ASP A 176 23.16 -1.94 -10.15
C ASP A 176 23.85 -1.58 -11.48
N THR A 177 24.14 -0.29 -11.71
CA THR A 177 24.92 0.18 -12.86
C THR A 177 26.41 -0.22 -12.76
N GLY A 178 26.78 -0.95 -11.71
CA GLY A 178 28.10 -1.56 -11.53
C GLY A 178 29.26 -0.57 -11.39
N VAL A 179 28.95 0.71 -11.15
CA VAL A 179 29.91 1.75 -10.76
C VAL A 179 29.96 1.82 -9.24
N ASP A 180 31.17 1.84 -8.68
CA ASP A 180 31.35 1.93 -7.23
C ASP A 180 31.01 3.33 -6.69
N SER A 181 30.59 3.37 -5.41
CA SER A 181 30.24 4.62 -4.72
C SER A 181 31.39 5.64 -4.74
N ALA A 182 32.65 5.18 -4.69
CA ALA A 182 33.82 6.05 -4.72
C ALA A 182 33.98 6.80 -6.06
N THR A 183 33.72 6.14 -7.19
CA THR A 183 33.74 6.81 -8.51
C THR A 183 32.61 7.81 -8.66
N ARG A 184 31.40 7.50 -8.19
CA ARG A 184 30.28 8.46 -8.21
C ARG A 184 30.55 9.68 -7.34
N CYS A 185 31.09 9.50 -6.13
CA CYS A 185 31.50 10.60 -5.25
C CYS A 185 32.56 11.50 -5.90
N ARG A 186 33.55 10.91 -6.57
CA ARG A 186 34.56 11.66 -7.33
C ARG A 186 33.94 12.45 -8.46
N PHE A 187 33.08 11.82 -9.26
CA PHE A 187 32.36 12.46 -10.36
C PHE A 187 31.50 13.63 -9.88
N ALA A 188 30.70 13.44 -8.82
CA ALA A 188 29.86 14.48 -8.24
C ALA A 188 30.69 15.69 -7.77
N ARG A 189 31.83 15.43 -7.12
CA ARG A 189 32.76 16.50 -6.70
C ARG A 189 33.34 17.26 -7.89
N GLU A 190 33.85 16.57 -8.90
CA GLU A 190 34.40 17.20 -10.12
C GLU A 190 33.32 17.99 -10.87
N LEU A 191 32.09 17.47 -10.95
CA LEU A 191 30.95 18.15 -11.55
C LEU A 191 30.62 19.47 -10.85
N LEU A 192 30.53 19.45 -9.51
CA LEU A 192 30.19 20.63 -8.73
C LEU A 192 31.26 21.73 -8.79
N MET A 193 32.54 21.39 -9.05
CA MET A 193 33.59 22.40 -9.29
C MET A 193 33.30 23.30 -10.50
N HIS A 194 32.56 22.79 -11.50
CA HIS A 194 32.18 23.55 -12.70
C HIS A 194 30.83 24.26 -12.58
N ALA A 195 30.10 24.09 -11.46
CA ALA A 195 28.78 24.70 -11.27
C ALA A 195 28.75 26.23 -11.49
N PRO A 196 29.71 27.04 -11.02
CA PRO A 196 29.69 28.49 -11.24
C PRO A 196 29.68 28.87 -12.74
N ALA A 197 30.51 28.22 -13.56
CA ALA A 197 30.57 28.48 -14.99
C ALA A 197 29.26 28.11 -15.70
N VAL A 198 28.61 27.04 -15.25
CA VAL A 198 27.31 26.62 -15.79
C VAL A 198 26.21 27.60 -15.40
N LEU A 199 26.19 28.09 -14.16
CA LEU A 199 25.23 29.11 -13.71
C LEU A 199 25.41 30.43 -14.47
N GLU A 200 26.65 30.87 -14.71
CA GLU A 200 26.94 32.04 -15.56
C GLU A 200 26.45 31.84 -17.00
N PHE A 201 26.67 30.65 -17.58
CA PHE A 201 26.14 30.31 -18.89
C PHE A 201 24.61 30.37 -18.92
N LEU A 202 23.92 29.74 -17.96
CA LEU A 202 22.47 29.76 -17.88
C LEU A 202 21.91 31.19 -17.73
N LEU A 203 22.58 32.03 -16.94
CA LEU A 203 22.22 33.44 -16.80
C LEU A 203 22.32 34.16 -18.13
N ALA A 204 23.45 34.04 -18.82
CA ALA A 204 23.65 34.64 -20.14
C ALA A 204 22.60 34.14 -21.16
N GLN A 205 22.18 32.88 -21.09
CA GLN A 205 21.12 32.32 -21.94
C GLN A 205 19.73 32.88 -21.63
N SER A 206 19.46 33.20 -20.36
CA SER A 206 18.17 33.76 -19.91
C SER A 206 17.98 35.23 -20.32
N GLU A 207 19.08 35.98 -20.46
CA GLU A 207 19.07 37.39 -20.84
C GLU A 207 19.05 37.62 -22.36
N LYS A 208 19.25 36.57 -23.18
CA LYS A 208 19.28 36.72 -24.64
C LYS A 208 17.90 37.09 -25.20
N PRO A 209 17.81 38.07 -26.13
CA PRO A 209 16.54 38.46 -26.74
C PRO A 209 15.96 37.37 -27.65
N ALA A 210 14.63 37.30 -27.71
CA ALA A 210 13.87 36.27 -28.43
C ALA A 210 14.17 36.17 -29.96
N ALA A 211 14.80 37.19 -30.56
CA ALA A 211 15.05 37.27 -32.00
C ALA A 211 16.38 36.65 -32.48
N ALA A 212 17.22 36.13 -31.59
CA ALA A 212 18.59 35.73 -31.94
C ALA A 212 18.68 34.41 -32.74
N ASP A 213 17.85 33.40 -32.43
CA ASP A 213 18.09 32.01 -32.84
C ASP A 213 16.86 31.30 -33.47
N GLY A 214 15.74 32.01 -33.66
CA GLY A 214 14.49 31.45 -34.22
C GLY A 214 13.74 30.44 -33.32
N VAL A 215 14.27 30.11 -32.14
CA VAL A 215 13.61 29.27 -31.13
C VAL A 215 12.62 30.12 -30.31
N PRO A 216 11.39 29.66 -30.07
CA PRO A 216 10.43 30.39 -29.24
C PRO A 216 10.96 30.61 -27.81
N LEU A 217 10.74 31.82 -27.28
CA LEU A 217 11.23 32.21 -25.94
C LEU A 217 10.78 31.24 -24.83
N HIS A 218 9.55 30.72 -24.91
CA HIS A 218 9.02 29.77 -23.92
C HIS A 218 9.76 28.42 -23.95
N GLU A 219 10.13 27.92 -25.13
CA GLU A 219 10.90 26.68 -25.27
C GLU A 219 12.33 26.85 -24.75
N ARG A 220 12.93 28.03 -24.99
CA ARG A 220 14.24 28.38 -24.41
C ARG A 220 14.18 28.39 -22.89
N ASN A 221 13.22 29.11 -22.30
CA ASN A 221 13.05 29.19 -20.85
C ASN A 221 12.84 27.82 -20.22
N HIS A 222 12.01 26.97 -20.86
CA HIS A 222 11.79 25.59 -20.43
C HIS A 222 13.09 24.77 -20.37
N ARG A 223 13.93 24.85 -21.41
CA ARG A 223 15.23 24.15 -21.42
C ARG A 223 16.21 24.70 -20.38
N ILE A 224 16.23 26.03 -20.18
CA ILE A 224 17.06 26.66 -19.14
C ILE A 224 16.64 26.17 -17.76
N LEU A 225 15.34 26.13 -17.46
CA LEU A 225 14.81 25.67 -16.17
C LEU A 225 15.06 24.17 -15.95
N ARG A 226 14.95 23.33 -16.98
CA ARG A 226 15.30 21.90 -16.86
C ARG A 226 16.78 21.68 -16.57
N CYS A 227 17.65 22.44 -17.24
CA CYS A 227 19.07 22.41 -16.92
C CYS A 227 19.29 22.86 -15.47
N LEU A 228 18.70 23.98 -15.06
CA LEU A 228 18.82 24.47 -13.68
C LEU A 228 18.35 23.43 -12.66
N LEU A 229 17.20 22.80 -12.88
CA LEU A 229 16.65 21.75 -12.01
C LEU A 229 17.64 20.60 -11.79
N SER A 230 18.24 20.09 -12.85
CA SER A 230 19.22 19.00 -12.78
C SER A 230 20.44 19.37 -11.93
N TRP A 231 20.93 20.61 -12.09
CA TRP A 231 22.06 21.12 -11.29
C TRP A 231 21.68 21.39 -9.83
N VAL A 232 20.45 21.86 -9.58
CA VAL A 232 19.93 22.00 -8.21
C VAL A 232 19.86 20.64 -7.54
N ARG A 233 19.31 19.60 -8.18
CA ARG A 233 19.29 18.22 -7.67
C ARG A 233 20.69 17.68 -7.33
N ALA A 234 21.70 18.07 -8.10
CA ALA A 234 23.09 17.70 -7.81
C ALA A 234 23.75 18.52 -6.67
N GLY A 235 23.11 19.58 -6.17
CA GLY A 235 23.60 20.41 -5.08
C GLY A 235 24.50 21.58 -5.53
N CYS A 236 24.22 22.21 -6.68
CA CYS A 236 25.07 23.26 -7.26
C CYS A 236 25.29 24.52 -6.39
N PHE A 237 24.44 24.78 -5.40
CA PHE A 237 24.60 25.91 -4.46
C PHE A 237 25.18 25.49 -3.10
N SER A 238 25.69 24.25 -2.98
CA SER A 238 26.37 23.77 -1.77
C SER A 238 27.60 24.64 -1.45
N GLY A 239 27.46 25.55 -0.48
CA GLY A 239 28.51 26.48 -0.04
C GLY A 239 28.25 27.96 -0.34
N ALA A 240 27.19 28.30 -1.08
CA ALA A 240 26.78 29.70 -1.24
C ALA A 240 26.08 30.22 0.05
N PRO A 241 26.38 31.45 0.53
CA PRO A 241 25.66 32.02 1.65
C PRO A 241 24.20 32.28 1.25
N ALA A 242 23.27 31.95 2.14
CA ALA A 242 21.83 31.98 1.87
C ALA A 242 21.30 33.32 1.34
N SER A 243 21.82 34.44 1.84
CA SER A 243 21.44 35.78 1.38
C SER A 243 21.84 36.05 -0.08
N ALA A 244 22.95 35.48 -0.55
CA ALA A 244 23.38 35.59 -1.94
C ALA A 244 22.56 34.66 -2.85
N LEU A 245 22.15 33.49 -2.33
CA LEU A 245 21.28 32.58 -3.05
C LEU A 245 19.89 33.19 -3.26
N ALA A 246 19.26 33.71 -2.22
CA ALA A 246 17.94 34.33 -2.31
C ALA A 246 17.88 35.52 -3.29
N ALA A 247 19.00 36.25 -3.43
CA ALA A 247 19.15 37.36 -4.37
C ALA A 247 19.65 36.94 -5.77
N HIS A 248 19.86 35.65 -6.01
CA HIS A 248 20.47 35.18 -7.26
C HIS A 248 19.55 35.45 -8.46
N PRO A 249 20.06 36.03 -9.56
CA PRO A 249 19.23 36.38 -10.72
C PRO A 249 18.48 35.19 -11.34
N LEU A 250 19.09 34.00 -11.37
CA LEU A 250 18.42 32.77 -11.86
C LEU A 250 17.22 32.35 -11.00
N LEU A 251 17.26 32.60 -9.68
CA LEU A 251 16.11 32.33 -8.80
C LEU A 251 14.98 33.32 -9.06
N THR A 252 15.33 34.58 -9.34
CA THR A 252 14.35 35.59 -9.79
C THR A 252 13.74 35.22 -11.14
N PHE A 253 14.55 34.72 -12.08
CA PHE A 253 14.08 34.19 -13.36
C PHE A 253 13.13 33.00 -13.20
N ALA A 254 13.48 32.02 -12.36
CA ALA A 254 12.62 30.87 -12.06
C ALA A 254 11.30 31.31 -11.41
N PHE A 255 11.34 32.24 -10.45
CA PHE A 255 10.14 32.79 -9.82
C PHE A 255 9.23 33.51 -10.83
N ASN A 256 9.79 34.34 -11.70
CA ASN A 256 9.02 35.04 -12.72
C ASN A 256 8.42 34.09 -13.76
N SER A 257 9.06 32.95 -14.00
CA SER A 257 8.58 31.91 -14.92
C SER A 257 7.32 31.19 -14.43
N LEU A 258 6.92 31.35 -13.15
CA LEU A 258 5.64 30.88 -12.62
C LEU A 258 4.43 31.58 -13.25
N GLN A 259 4.61 32.75 -13.87
CA GLN A 259 3.52 33.45 -14.56
C GLN A 259 3.30 32.93 -15.99
N ALA A 260 4.25 32.16 -16.53
CA ALA A 260 4.22 31.69 -17.91
C ALA A 260 3.77 30.23 -17.97
N PHE A 261 2.64 29.99 -18.64
CA PHE A 261 1.97 28.68 -18.72
C PHE A 261 2.90 27.54 -19.17
N PHE A 262 3.75 27.76 -20.18
CA PHE A 262 4.64 26.73 -20.74
C PHE A 262 5.82 26.35 -19.84
N SER A 263 6.22 27.23 -18.92
CA SER A 263 7.35 27.01 -18.00
C SER A 263 6.92 26.75 -16.57
N PHE A 264 5.63 26.82 -16.27
CA PHE A 264 5.07 26.75 -14.92
C PHE A 264 5.48 25.46 -14.19
N GLU A 265 5.25 24.29 -14.78
CA GLU A 265 5.52 22.99 -14.13
C GLU A 265 7.00 22.85 -13.74
N VAL A 266 7.92 23.13 -14.67
CA VAL A 266 9.36 23.05 -14.40
C VAL A 266 9.81 24.13 -13.41
N ALA A 267 9.22 25.33 -13.47
CA ALA A 267 9.51 26.37 -12.49
C ALA A 267 9.06 25.96 -11.07
N ILE A 268 7.90 25.32 -10.92
CA ILE A 268 7.48 24.74 -9.63
C ILE A 268 8.50 23.71 -9.15
N GLU A 269 8.89 22.74 -10.00
CA GLU A 269 9.90 21.72 -9.61
C GLU A 269 11.22 22.34 -9.16
N VAL A 270 11.74 23.34 -9.89
CA VAL A 270 12.98 24.06 -9.52
C VAL A 270 12.84 24.71 -8.15
N MET A 271 11.71 25.37 -7.89
CA MET A 271 11.51 26.12 -6.66
C MET A 271 11.28 25.20 -5.46
N THR A 272 10.53 24.11 -5.64
CA THR A 272 10.34 23.07 -4.62
C THR A 272 11.68 22.43 -4.25
N GLU A 273 12.49 22.03 -5.24
CA GLU A 273 13.81 21.42 -4.99
C GLU A 273 14.79 22.38 -4.30
N LEU A 274 14.76 23.67 -4.65
CA LEU A 274 15.57 24.67 -3.97
C LEU A 274 15.14 24.83 -2.50
N VAL A 275 13.84 24.87 -2.23
CA VAL A 275 13.33 25.05 -0.87
C VAL A 275 13.64 23.82 0.00
N SER A 276 13.53 22.62 -0.54
CA SER A 276 13.78 21.38 0.19
C SER A 276 15.25 21.19 0.58
N GLN A 277 16.19 21.63 -0.26
CA GLN A 277 17.63 21.42 -0.04
C GLN A 277 18.31 22.48 0.84
N TYR A 278 17.82 23.72 0.86
CA TYR A 278 18.53 24.85 1.49
C TYR A 278 17.73 25.47 2.63
N GLN A 279 18.14 25.21 3.88
CA GLN A 279 17.44 25.55 5.13
C GLN A 279 17.01 27.03 5.30
N GLU A 280 17.73 27.96 4.68
CA GLU A 280 17.52 29.41 4.85
C GLU A 280 16.65 30.03 3.71
N LEU A 281 16.40 29.28 2.62
CA LEU A 281 15.51 29.73 1.54
C LEU A 281 14.03 29.82 1.94
N PRO A 282 13.46 28.93 2.79
CA PRO A 282 12.07 29.03 3.23
C PRO A 282 11.72 30.42 3.76
N GLN A 283 12.61 31.08 4.51
CA GLN A 283 12.38 32.44 5.02
C GLN A 283 12.25 33.47 3.89
N ALA A 284 13.13 33.41 2.89
CA ALA A 284 13.07 34.30 1.73
C ALA A 284 11.81 34.07 0.89
N PHE A 285 11.35 32.82 0.75
CA PHE A 285 10.12 32.47 0.06
C PHE A 285 8.86 32.87 0.83
N LEU A 286 8.87 32.73 2.16
CA LEU A 286 7.80 33.21 3.04
C LEU A 286 7.51 34.69 2.82
N SER A 287 8.56 35.53 2.65
CA SER A 287 8.38 36.95 2.33
C SER A 287 7.63 37.21 1.00
N LYS A 288 7.68 36.26 0.07
CA LYS A 288 6.98 36.33 -1.23
C LYS A 288 5.57 35.72 -1.18
N MET A 289 5.17 35.13 -0.05
CA MET A 289 3.89 34.44 0.07
C MET A 289 2.67 35.32 -0.19
N PRO A 290 2.62 36.59 0.26
CA PRO A 290 1.51 37.47 -0.09
C PRO A 290 1.36 37.65 -1.61
N TYR A 291 2.48 37.74 -2.34
CA TYR A 291 2.44 37.83 -3.80
C TYR A 291 1.92 36.54 -4.44
N ILE A 292 2.41 35.37 -4.01
CA ILE A 292 1.94 34.07 -4.51
C ILE A 292 0.43 33.93 -4.29
N ARG A 293 -0.05 34.28 -3.09
CA ARG A 293 -1.49 34.22 -2.76
C ARG A 293 -2.32 35.15 -3.65
N GLU A 294 -2.01 36.45 -3.64
CA GLU A 294 -2.86 37.46 -4.28
C GLU A 294 -2.78 37.43 -5.82
N VAL A 295 -1.59 37.20 -6.37
CA VAL A 295 -1.33 37.36 -7.82
C VAL A 295 -1.40 36.04 -8.58
N LEU A 296 -1.05 34.90 -7.96
CA LEU A 296 -1.02 33.60 -8.64
C LEU A 296 -2.19 32.70 -8.22
N LEU A 297 -2.39 32.50 -6.91
CA LEU A 297 -3.36 31.53 -6.40
C LEU A 297 -4.82 32.00 -6.54
N LEU A 298 -5.16 33.21 -6.08
CA LEU A 298 -6.54 33.69 -6.15
C LEU A 298 -7.10 33.72 -7.59
N PRO A 299 -6.35 34.20 -8.61
CA PRO A 299 -6.79 34.08 -10.00
C PRO A 299 -6.92 32.63 -10.48
N ALA A 300 -6.00 31.73 -10.07
CA ALA A 300 -6.07 30.33 -10.44
C ALA A 300 -7.31 29.63 -9.85
N LEU A 301 -7.67 29.95 -8.60
CA LEU A 301 -8.90 29.48 -7.93
C LEU A 301 -10.16 30.01 -8.65
N ALA A 302 -10.18 31.29 -9.01
CA ALA A 302 -11.30 31.90 -9.73
C ALA A 302 -11.50 31.26 -11.13
N ASN A 303 -10.39 30.93 -11.80
CA ASN A 303 -10.41 30.27 -13.11
C ASN A 303 -10.54 28.73 -13.03
N ARG A 304 -10.57 28.16 -11.82
CA ARG A 304 -10.54 26.71 -11.57
C ARG A 304 -9.42 25.97 -12.33
N SER A 305 -8.23 26.56 -12.37
CA SER A 305 -7.08 25.96 -13.03
C SER A 305 -6.40 24.95 -12.11
N GLU A 306 -6.89 23.70 -12.09
CA GLU A 306 -6.43 22.66 -11.16
C GLU A 306 -4.92 22.41 -11.22
N LYS A 307 -4.33 22.38 -12.42
CA LYS A 307 -2.87 22.21 -12.58
C LYS A 307 -2.06 23.32 -11.91
N ILE A 308 -2.51 24.57 -12.03
CA ILE A 308 -1.82 25.71 -11.41
C ILE A 308 -2.03 25.68 -9.89
N ILE A 309 -3.24 25.38 -9.44
CA ILE A 309 -3.55 25.25 -8.01
C ILE A 309 -2.70 24.14 -7.39
N ALA A 310 -2.64 22.95 -8.01
CA ALA A 310 -1.85 21.82 -7.54
C ALA A 310 -0.36 22.18 -7.44
N GLY A 311 0.25 22.72 -8.51
CA GLY A 311 1.66 23.12 -8.50
C GLY A 311 1.98 24.17 -7.44
N LEU A 312 1.15 25.22 -7.31
CA LEU A 312 1.32 26.23 -6.25
C LEU A 312 1.14 25.63 -4.85
N THR A 313 0.19 24.71 -4.67
CA THR A 313 -0.06 24.02 -3.40
C THR A 313 1.16 23.21 -2.98
N SER A 314 1.75 22.43 -3.90
CA SER A 314 2.98 21.68 -3.65
C SER A 314 4.13 22.59 -3.24
N LEU A 315 4.36 23.70 -3.95
CA LEU A 315 5.40 24.67 -3.58
C LEU A 315 5.16 25.29 -2.20
N MET A 316 3.92 25.70 -1.90
CA MET A 316 3.57 26.28 -0.60
C MET A 316 3.73 25.27 0.54
N CYS A 317 3.36 24.00 0.33
CA CYS A 317 3.56 22.93 1.30
C CYS A 317 5.05 22.71 1.57
N GLU A 318 5.89 22.66 0.52
CA GLU A 318 7.33 22.49 0.66
C GLU A 318 7.98 23.64 1.44
N VAL A 319 7.59 24.90 1.16
CA VAL A 319 8.06 26.08 1.92
C VAL A 319 7.72 25.96 3.40
N GLY A 320 6.52 25.48 3.72
CA GLY A 320 6.10 25.27 5.10
C GLY A 320 6.82 24.10 5.79
N GLN A 321 7.02 22.98 5.08
CA GLN A 321 7.62 21.76 5.60
C GLN A 321 9.14 21.84 5.76
N ALA A 322 9.83 22.63 4.93
CA ALA A 322 11.26 22.85 5.05
C ALA A 322 11.62 23.67 6.31
N ALA A 323 10.70 24.49 6.83
CA ALA A 323 10.92 25.28 8.04
C ALA A 323 9.63 25.45 8.90
N PRO A 324 9.09 24.38 9.50
CA PRO A 324 7.84 24.42 10.25
C PRO A 324 7.94 25.33 11.49
N GLY A 325 9.12 25.43 12.10
CA GLY A 325 9.39 26.34 13.21
C GLY A 325 9.15 27.82 12.86
N LEU A 326 9.55 28.25 11.65
CA LEU A 326 9.32 29.63 11.19
C LEU A 326 7.82 29.90 10.95
N VAL A 327 7.07 28.89 10.51
CA VAL A 327 5.61 29.01 10.37
C VAL A 327 4.95 29.10 11.75
N ALA A 328 5.40 28.29 12.70
CA ALA A 328 4.90 28.29 14.08
C ALA A 328 5.18 29.60 14.84
N GLU A 329 6.13 30.44 14.41
CA GLU A 329 6.32 31.79 14.96
C GLU A 329 5.11 32.71 14.72
N GLY A 330 4.25 32.40 13.75
CA GLY A 330 2.99 33.12 13.54
C GLY A 330 3.15 34.52 12.93
N SER A 331 4.17 34.73 12.10
CA SER A 331 4.33 35.96 11.31
C SER A 331 3.14 36.20 10.36
N ASN A 332 2.94 37.43 9.90
CA ASN A 332 1.88 37.75 8.95
C ASN A 332 2.03 36.96 7.63
N GLU A 333 3.27 36.72 7.23
CA GLU A 333 3.65 35.92 6.06
C GLU A 333 3.29 34.44 6.27
N ALA A 334 3.54 33.89 7.45
CA ALA A 334 3.15 32.52 7.82
C ALA A 334 1.63 32.35 7.86
N LEU A 335 0.90 33.32 8.42
CA LEU A 335 -0.56 33.30 8.40
C LEU A 335 -1.12 33.44 6.97
N SER A 336 -0.44 34.21 6.10
CA SER A 336 -0.78 34.27 4.67
C SER A 336 -0.56 32.93 3.96
N LEU A 337 0.48 32.18 4.32
CA LEU A 337 0.71 30.80 3.83
C LEU A 337 -0.42 29.87 4.27
N SER A 338 -0.76 29.88 5.56
CA SER A 338 -1.83 29.03 6.11
C SER A 338 -3.20 29.35 5.51
N ASP A 339 -3.55 30.63 5.33
CA ASP A 339 -4.80 31.02 4.65
C ASP A 339 -4.82 30.58 3.18
N ALA A 340 -3.69 30.68 2.47
CA ALA A 340 -3.58 30.21 1.08
C ALA A 340 -3.80 28.69 0.98
N LEU A 341 -3.13 27.90 1.84
CA LEU A 341 -3.28 26.44 1.88
C LEU A 341 -4.68 26.02 2.31
N LEU A 342 -5.30 26.72 3.26
CA LEU A 342 -6.67 26.45 3.68
C LEU A 342 -7.66 26.62 2.51
N ARG A 343 -7.44 27.63 1.65
CA ARG A 343 -8.23 27.81 0.41
C ARG A 343 -8.00 26.67 -0.58
N CYS A 344 -6.79 26.11 -0.65
CA CYS A 344 -6.51 24.94 -1.47
C CYS A 344 -7.23 23.68 -0.95
N VAL A 345 -7.28 23.49 0.37
CA VAL A 345 -8.07 22.39 0.99
C VAL A 345 -9.56 22.57 0.69
N ALA A 346 -10.09 23.78 0.84
CA ALA A 346 -11.51 24.07 0.63
C ALA A 346 -11.93 24.11 -0.85
N PHE A 347 -10.98 24.22 -1.78
CA PHE A 347 -11.26 24.17 -3.22
C PHE A 347 -11.97 22.85 -3.54
N SER A 348 -13.00 22.84 -4.39
CA SER A 348 -13.73 21.61 -4.75
C SER A 348 -13.26 21.10 -6.12
N SER A 349 -12.35 20.13 -6.08
CA SER A 349 -11.84 19.36 -7.23
C SER A 349 -12.54 18.01 -7.34
N GLU A 350 -12.57 17.42 -8.54
CA GLU A 350 -13.08 16.06 -8.76
C GLU A 350 -12.21 15.02 -8.04
N ASP A 351 -10.88 15.19 -8.11
CA ASP A 351 -9.90 14.34 -7.45
C ASP A 351 -9.38 15.01 -6.16
N TRP A 352 -9.37 14.30 -5.04
CA TRP A 352 -8.97 14.81 -3.71
C TRP A 352 -7.48 15.18 -3.61
N GLU A 353 -6.70 14.99 -4.68
CA GLU A 353 -5.24 15.19 -4.76
C GLU A 353 -4.76 16.53 -4.20
N ILE A 354 -5.43 17.64 -4.53
CA ILE A 354 -5.02 18.98 -4.06
C ILE A 354 -5.13 19.05 -2.53
N ALA A 355 -6.26 18.63 -1.97
CA ALA A 355 -6.46 18.65 -0.51
C ALA A 355 -5.51 17.66 0.18
N GLU A 356 -5.36 16.46 -0.39
CA GLU A 356 -4.49 15.39 0.11
C GLU A 356 -3.02 15.82 0.15
N SER A 357 -2.54 16.54 -0.87
CA SER A 357 -1.15 17.03 -0.92
C SER A 357 -0.79 18.00 0.23
N THR A 358 -1.79 18.59 0.90
CA THR A 358 -1.56 19.50 2.03
C THR A 358 -1.46 18.80 3.38
N LEU A 359 -1.88 17.53 3.50
CA LEU A 359 -2.05 16.86 4.80
C LEU A 359 -0.74 16.79 5.57
N GLN A 360 0.35 16.39 4.90
CA GLN A 360 1.68 16.30 5.51
C GLN A 360 2.17 17.64 6.08
N PHE A 361 1.84 18.76 5.43
CA PHE A 361 2.18 20.10 5.93
C PHE A 361 1.44 20.39 7.24
N TRP A 362 0.13 20.11 7.29
CA TRP A 362 -0.68 20.37 8.47
C TRP A 362 -0.27 19.49 9.65
N CYS A 363 0.02 18.20 9.44
CA CYS A 363 0.56 17.32 10.47
C CYS A 363 1.92 17.85 10.98
N SER A 364 2.82 18.23 10.07
CA SER A 364 4.14 18.76 10.45
C SER A 364 4.04 20.04 11.28
N LEU A 365 3.13 20.95 10.91
CA LEU A 365 2.88 22.17 11.66
C LEU A 365 2.24 21.88 13.03
N ALA A 366 1.28 20.96 13.10
CA ALA A 366 0.63 20.57 14.34
C ALA A 366 1.63 19.95 15.32
N HIS A 367 2.44 18.99 14.88
CA HIS A 367 3.51 18.40 15.66
C HIS A 367 4.53 19.44 16.13
N CYS A 368 4.90 20.40 15.28
CA CYS A 368 5.80 21.47 15.66
C CYS A 368 5.22 22.32 16.80
N ILE A 369 3.93 22.68 16.74
CA ILE A 369 3.24 23.47 17.77
C ILE A 369 3.06 22.66 19.06
N LEU A 370 2.69 21.38 18.97
CA LEU A 370 2.51 20.48 20.12
C LEU A 370 3.83 20.16 20.83
N GLY A 371 4.93 20.08 20.07
CA GLY A 371 6.27 19.80 20.58
C GLY A 371 6.98 20.97 21.27
N ILE A 372 6.40 22.18 21.25
CA ILE A 372 6.92 23.33 22.02
C ILE A 372 6.75 23.03 23.52
N ASP A 373 7.79 23.21 24.31
CA ASP A 373 7.76 22.92 25.76
C ASP A 373 6.62 23.65 26.49
N GLU A 374 5.87 22.92 27.33
CA GLU A 374 4.63 23.35 28.00
C GLU A 374 4.82 24.59 28.88
N GLN A 375 6.03 24.83 29.39
CA GLN A 375 6.30 25.93 30.32
C GLN A 375 6.62 27.27 29.63
N THR A 376 6.62 27.32 28.30
CA THR A 376 6.96 28.54 27.56
C THR A 376 5.72 29.39 27.30
N SER A 377 5.69 30.64 27.78
CA SER A 377 4.63 31.62 27.45
C SER A 377 4.43 31.82 25.93
N LYS A 378 5.46 31.47 25.15
CA LYS A 378 5.45 31.45 23.68
C LYS A 378 4.52 30.38 23.10
N ARG A 379 4.43 29.19 23.70
CA ARG A 379 3.55 28.10 23.24
C ARG A 379 2.09 28.56 23.27
N ASN A 380 1.64 29.08 24.41
CA ASN A 380 0.25 29.50 24.57
C ASN A 380 -0.13 30.60 23.57
N ALA A 381 0.77 31.57 23.34
CA ALA A 381 0.55 32.61 22.34
C ALA A 381 0.48 32.05 20.91
N THR A 382 1.40 31.15 20.52
CA THR A 382 1.39 30.49 19.21
C THR A 382 0.15 29.61 19.03
N GLN A 383 -0.22 28.81 20.03
CA GLN A 383 -1.42 27.98 19.99
C GLN A 383 -2.67 28.85 19.82
N GLU A 384 -2.84 29.90 20.63
CA GLU A 384 -3.97 30.83 20.51
C GLU A 384 -4.10 31.47 19.11
N LEU A 385 -2.99 31.76 18.45
CA LEU A 385 -2.97 32.28 17.08
C LEU A 385 -3.44 31.25 16.04
N PHE A 386 -3.05 29.98 16.19
CA PHE A 386 -3.35 28.92 15.22
C PHE A 386 -4.64 28.14 15.51
N LEU A 387 -5.22 28.22 16.71
CA LEU A 387 -6.54 27.66 17.05
C LEU A 387 -7.63 27.97 16.00
N PRO A 388 -7.86 29.23 15.56
CA PRO A 388 -8.86 29.53 14.53
C PRO A 388 -8.51 28.95 13.16
N VAL A 389 -7.21 28.82 12.85
CA VAL A 389 -6.73 28.22 11.60
C VAL A 389 -7.06 26.72 11.58
N PHE A 390 -6.70 25.98 12.62
CA PHE A 390 -7.00 24.54 12.73
C PHE A 390 -8.51 24.26 12.87
N SER A 391 -9.27 25.17 13.50
CA SER A 391 -10.72 25.06 13.54
C SER A 391 -11.35 25.21 12.15
N SER A 392 -10.83 26.13 11.33
CA SER A 392 -11.29 26.33 9.96
C SER A 392 -10.81 25.19 9.03
N LEU A 393 -9.61 24.65 9.28
CA LEU A 393 -9.10 23.46 8.61
C LEU A 393 -10.01 22.27 8.84
N LEU A 394 -10.44 22.03 10.09
CA LEU A 394 -11.40 20.97 10.41
C LEU A 394 -12.68 21.10 9.57
N ASP A 395 -13.25 22.31 9.48
CA ASP A 395 -14.44 22.54 8.66
C ASP A 395 -14.20 22.24 7.18
N ALA A 396 -13.04 22.64 6.63
CA ALA A 396 -12.68 22.38 5.23
C ALA A 396 -12.45 20.89 4.94
N LEU A 397 -11.75 20.18 5.83
CA LEU A 397 -11.52 18.74 5.72
C LEU A 397 -12.83 17.95 5.81
N LEU A 398 -13.69 18.29 6.78
CA LEU A 398 -15.01 17.67 6.92
C LEU A 398 -15.85 17.91 5.68
N PHE A 399 -15.81 19.11 5.09
CA PHE A 399 -16.51 19.41 3.86
C PHE A 399 -15.99 18.55 2.68
N ARG A 400 -14.67 18.44 2.51
CA ARG A 400 -14.05 17.61 1.45
C ARG A 400 -14.27 16.11 1.65
N ALA A 401 -14.39 15.66 2.89
CA ALA A 401 -14.61 14.26 3.25
C ALA A 401 -16.08 13.82 3.13
N GLN A 402 -17.02 14.72 2.80
CA GLN A 402 -18.44 14.36 2.60
C GLN A 402 -18.65 13.46 1.38
N ILE A 403 -19.68 12.62 1.47
CA ILE A 403 -20.10 11.77 0.37
C ILE A 403 -20.81 12.61 -0.71
N ILE A 404 -20.36 12.47 -1.96
CA ILE A 404 -20.98 13.10 -3.13
C ILE A 404 -22.27 12.34 -3.50
N ASP A 405 -23.31 13.04 -3.97
CA ASP A 405 -24.52 12.36 -4.49
C ASP A 405 -24.12 11.47 -5.66
N ILE A 406 -24.22 10.15 -5.46
CA ILE A 406 -24.12 9.19 -6.55
C ILE A 406 -25.46 9.23 -7.26
N ASP A 407 -25.47 9.77 -8.48
CA ASP A 407 -26.66 9.89 -9.31
C ASP A 407 -27.31 8.50 -9.45
N GLU A 408 -28.56 8.34 -8.99
CA GLU A 408 -29.32 7.07 -9.02
C GLU A 408 -29.55 6.54 -10.45
N HIS A 409 -29.17 7.32 -11.48
CA HIS A 409 -29.26 6.94 -12.88
C HIS A 409 -28.11 6.05 -13.38
N CYS A 410 -27.05 5.82 -12.59
CA CYS A 410 -26.02 4.85 -12.93
C CYS A 410 -26.46 3.43 -12.52
N THR A 411 -27.05 2.73 -13.49
CA THR A 411 -27.57 1.36 -13.39
C THR A 411 -26.57 0.37 -12.76
N GLY A 412 -26.97 -0.27 -11.66
CA GLY A 412 -26.58 -1.63 -11.29
C GLY A 412 -25.15 -1.88 -10.80
N ARG A 413 -24.28 -0.87 -10.67
CA ARG A 413 -23.01 -1.01 -9.92
C ARG A 413 -23.27 -0.72 -8.46
N VAL A 414 -22.73 -1.58 -7.59
CA VAL A 414 -22.70 -1.41 -6.12
C VAL A 414 -22.41 0.05 -5.81
N SER A 415 -23.24 0.67 -4.97
CA SER A 415 -23.08 2.03 -4.45
C SER A 415 -21.80 2.12 -3.62
N SER A 416 -20.64 2.20 -4.26
CA SER A 416 -19.34 2.30 -3.62
C SER A 416 -18.90 3.75 -3.51
N ILE A 417 -18.27 4.09 -2.38
CA ILE A 417 -17.54 5.35 -2.22
C ILE A 417 -16.46 5.41 -3.32
N PRO A 418 -16.21 6.57 -3.96
CA PRO A 418 -15.08 6.72 -4.88
C PRO A 418 -13.76 6.35 -4.19
N ASP A 419 -12.90 5.57 -4.86
CA ASP A 419 -11.63 5.10 -4.28
C ASP A 419 -10.76 6.26 -3.78
N GLY A 420 -10.76 7.40 -4.49
CA GLY A 420 -10.08 8.63 -4.06
C GLY A 420 -10.60 9.20 -2.74
N LEU A 421 -11.91 9.14 -2.47
CA LEU A 421 -12.48 9.56 -1.18
C LEU A 421 -12.13 8.57 -0.07
N VAL A 422 -12.08 7.27 -0.36
CA VAL A 422 -11.64 6.26 0.61
C VAL A 422 -10.20 6.53 1.02
N GLN A 423 -9.30 6.72 0.04
CA GLN A 423 -7.89 7.01 0.31
C GLN A 423 -7.72 8.33 1.07
N PHE A 424 -8.42 9.39 0.65
CA PHE A 424 -8.39 10.67 1.34
C PHE A 424 -8.80 10.53 2.80
N ARG A 425 -9.92 9.85 3.09
CA ARG A 425 -10.37 9.59 4.47
C ARG A 425 -9.32 8.83 5.28
N LEU A 426 -8.75 7.75 4.75
CA LEU A 426 -7.68 7.01 5.46
C LEU A 426 -6.51 7.92 5.84
N ASN A 427 -6.12 8.85 4.95
CA ASN A 427 -5.03 9.78 5.18
C ASN A 427 -5.39 10.93 6.17
N LEU A 428 -6.65 11.09 6.57
CA LEU A 428 -7.07 12.11 7.55
C LEU A 428 -6.85 11.70 9.01
N GLU A 429 -6.67 10.41 9.32
CA GLU A 429 -6.66 9.90 10.70
C GLU A 429 -5.68 10.64 11.60
N GLU A 430 -4.40 10.72 11.19
CA GLU A 430 -3.34 11.40 11.93
C GLU A 430 -3.67 12.90 12.13
N LEU A 431 -4.09 13.59 11.06
CA LEU A 431 -4.38 15.01 11.13
C LEU A 431 -5.59 15.33 12.02
N LEU A 432 -6.62 14.48 12.02
CA LEU A 432 -7.78 14.68 12.90
C LEU A 432 -7.40 14.51 14.37
N VAL A 433 -6.52 13.57 14.69
CA VAL A 433 -5.96 13.39 16.04
C VAL A 433 -5.16 14.63 16.45
N ASP A 434 -4.28 15.12 15.57
CA ASP A 434 -3.50 16.33 15.81
C ASP A 434 -4.37 17.57 16.05
N ILE A 435 -5.43 17.75 15.24
CA ILE A 435 -6.42 18.83 15.43
C ILE A 435 -7.12 18.68 16.78
N CYS A 436 -7.50 17.46 17.18
CA CYS A 436 -8.15 17.21 18.47
C CYS A 436 -7.22 17.56 19.64
N LEU A 437 -5.93 17.22 19.55
CA LEU A 437 -4.92 17.57 20.57
C LEU A 437 -4.70 19.08 20.66
N LEU A 438 -4.69 19.78 19.52
CA LEU A 438 -4.51 21.25 19.48
C LEU A 438 -5.71 22.02 20.00
N LEU A 439 -6.93 21.65 19.58
CA LEU A 439 -8.16 22.32 20.01
C LEU A 439 -8.55 21.93 21.45
N GLY A 440 -8.15 20.73 21.88
CA GLY A 440 -8.64 20.08 23.09
C GLY A 440 -9.96 19.32 22.84
N ALA A 441 -10.10 18.15 23.46
CA ALA A 441 -11.24 17.26 23.27
C ALA A 441 -12.61 17.96 23.47
N PRO A 442 -12.85 18.79 24.51
CA PRO A 442 -14.13 19.46 24.68
C PRO A 442 -14.48 20.43 23.54
N ALA A 443 -13.50 21.19 23.03
CA ALA A 443 -13.73 22.14 21.95
C ALA A 443 -13.94 21.42 20.61
N TYR A 444 -13.17 20.36 20.36
CA TYR A 444 -13.31 19.51 19.17
C TYR A 444 -14.69 18.84 19.12
N ILE A 445 -15.12 18.19 20.21
CA ILE A 445 -16.44 17.55 20.31
C ILE A 445 -17.55 18.57 20.11
N ASN A 446 -17.49 19.71 20.80
CA ASN A 446 -18.48 20.76 20.64
C ASN A 446 -18.54 21.26 19.20
N LYS A 447 -17.40 21.44 18.53
CA LYS A 447 -17.35 21.83 17.12
C LYS A 447 -18.02 20.79 16.21
N LEU A 448 -17.83 19.50 16.48
CA LEU A 448 -18.49 18.44 15.70
C LEU A 448 -20.00 18.33 15.96
N LEU A 449 -20.48 18.56 17.18
CA LEU A 449 -21.88 18.30 17.55
C LEU A 449 -22.76 19.56 17.64
N SER A 450 -22.18 20.76 17.66
CA SER A 450 -22.92 22.03 17.79
C SER A 450 -23.53 22.56 16.49
N SER A 451 -23.26 21.93 15.34
CA SER A 451 -23.97 22.27 14.10
C SER A 451 -25.47 22.08 14.34
N GLY A 452 -26.26 23.14 14.11
CA GLY A 452 -27.68 23.25 14.45
C GLY A 452 -28.60 22.26 13.75
N TRP A 453 -28.36 20.96 13.96
CA TRP A 453 -29.23 19.85 13.66
C TRP A 453 -30.45 20.03 14.55
N GLY A 454 -31.38 20.86 14.10
CA GLY A 454 -32.59 21.12 14.84
C GLY A 454 -33.23 19.77 15.14
N LEU A 455 -33.31 19.42 16.43
CA LEU A 455 -34.04 18.25 16.93
C LEU A 455 -35.54 18.25 16.50
N ALA A 456 -35.97 19.32 15.81
CA ALA A 456 -37.29 19.58 15.26
C ALA A 456 -37.31 19.89 13.74
N SER A 457 -36.20 19.75 12.99
CA SER A 457 -36.18 20.08 11.55
C SER A 457 -36.76 18.96 10.66
N GLN A 458 -37.37 19.34 9.53
CA GLN A 458 -38.05 18.41 8.62
C GLN A 458 -37.11 17.58 7.72
N SER A 459 -35.80 17.89 7.66
CA SER A 459 -34.81 17.12 6.87
C SER A 459 -33.44 17.10 7.56
N ILE A 460 -32.99 15.90 7.95
CA ILE A 460 -31.68 15.67 8.57
C ILE A 460 -30.58 15.65 7.49
N PRO A 461 -29.50 16.44 7.62
CA PRO A 461 -28.40 16.44 6.64
C PRO A 461 -27.47 15.22 6.85
N TRP A 462 -27.92 14.03 6.45
CA TRP A 462 -27.24 12.76 6.76
C TRP A 462 -25.78 12.68 6.32
N LYS A 463 -25.38 13.35 5.24
CA LYS A 463 -23.98 13.42 4.77
C LYS A 463 -23.08 14.15 5.76
N GLU A 464 -23.59 15.25 6.28
CA GLU A 464 -22.92 16.09 7.27
C GLU A 464 -22.85 15.39 8.62
N VAL A 465 -23.89 14.65 8.99
CA VAL A 465 -23.91 13.82 10.20
C VAL A 465 -22.91 12.67 10.08
N GLU A 466 -22.90 11.98 8.94
CA GLU A 466 -22.01 10.84 8.68
C GLU A 466 -20.53 11.22 8.80
N VAL A 467 -20.09 12.27 8.11
CA VAL A 467 -18.67 12.66 8.10
C VAL A 467 -18.20 13.10 9.49
N ARG A 468 -19.10 13.68 10.30
CA ARG A 468 -18.78 14.09 11.67
C ARG A 468 -18.74 12.92 12.63
N MET A 469 -19.59 11.90 12.46
CA MET A 469 -19.45 10.65 13.22
C MET A 469 -18.16 9.93 12.83
N TYR A 470 -17.80 9.93 11.54
CA TYR A 470 -16.52 9.42 11.07
C TYR A 470 -15.35 10.15 11.74
N ALA A 471 -15.33 11.48 11.73
CA ALA A 471 -14.28 12.25 12.38
C ALA A 471 -14.24 12.08 13.91
N LEU A 472 -15.39 11.79 14.54
CA LEU A 472 -15.49 11.50 15.97
C LEU A 472 -14.95 10.09 16.31
N SER A 473 -15.10 9.11 15.43
CA SER A 473 -14.57 7.76 15.65
C SER A 473 -13.05 7.69 15.50
N MET A 474 -12.47 8.48 14.59
CA MET A 474 -11.01 8.53 14.37
C MET A 474 -10.23 9.06 15.58
N VAL A 475 -10.81 9.98 16.35
CA VAL A 475 -10.13 10.60 17.51
C VAL A 475 -10.51 9.95 18.85
N ALA A 476 -11.18 8.79 18.82
CA ALA A 476 -11.79 8.22 20.02
C ALA A 476 -10.76 7.88 21.10
N ASP A 477 -9.61 7.30 20.74
CA ASP A 477 -8.56 6.96 21.70
C ASP A 477 -8.00 8.20 22.40
N THR A 478 -7.83 9.30 21.66
CA THR A 478 -7.38 10.60 22.19
C THR A 478 -8.38 11.18 23.18
N ILE A 479 -9.68 11.14 22.86
CA ILE A 479 -10.75 11.64 23.73
C ILE A 479 -10.89 10.77 24.99
N LEU A 480 -10.79 9.45 24.85
CA LEU A 480 -10.86 8.51 25.97
C LEU A 480 -9.68 8.70 26.94
N GLN A 481 -8.50 9.02 26.44
CA GLN A 481 -7.30 9.30 27.26
C GLN A 481 -7.39 10.63 28.02
N ASP A 482 -7.97 11.66 27.42
CA ASP A 482 -8.19 12.97 28.05
C ASP A 482 -9.16 12.88 29.25
N GLY A 483 -10.14 11.98 29.17
CA GLY A 483 -11.09 11.71 30.26
C GLY A 483 -12.10 12.82 30.53
N SER A 484 -12.21 13.81 29.62
CA SER A 484 -13.22 14.87 29.72
C SER A 484 -14.66 14.33 29.59
N PRO A 485 -15.63 14.95 30.29
CA PRO A 485 -17.01 14.50 30.24
C PRO A 485 -17.59 14.72 28.84
N PHE A 486 -18.09 13.66 28.23
CA PHE A 486 -18.72 13.69 26.92
C PHE A 486 -20.24 13.44 27.01
N ASP A 487 -21.05 14.39 26.51
CA ASP A 487 -22.49 14.23 26.39
C ASP A 487 -22.86 13.50 25.09
N PHE A 488 -23.32 12.26 25.23
CA PHE A 488 -23.79 11.42 24.12
C PHE A 488 -25.25 11.67 23.72
N SER A 489 -25.93 12.68 24.27
CA SER A 489 -27.35 12.96 23.99
C SER A 489 -27.68 13.06 22.50
N VAL A 490 -26.84 13.78 21.74
CA VAL A 490 -26.98 13.96 20.28
C VAL A 490 -26.77 12.65 19.54
N VAL A 491 -25.75 11.87 19.90
CA VAL A 491 -25.47 10.55 19.32
C VAL A 491 -26.66 9.61 19.56
N MET A 492 -27.14 9.54 20.80
CA MET A 492 -28.29 8.69 21.17
C MET A 492 -29.58 9.13 20.49
N HIS A 493 -29.79 10.42 20.25
CA HIS A 493 -30.93 10.90 19.48
C HIS A 493 -30.95 10.31 18.06
N PHE A 494 -29.83 10.36 17.35
CA PHE A 494 -29.73 9.74 16.02
C PHE A 494 -29.81 8.21 16.06
N VAL A 495 -29.21 7.56 17.04
CA VAL A 495 -29.34 6.10 17.24
C VAL A 495 -30.80 5.70 17.38
N ASN A 496 -31.60 6.43 18.15
CA ASN A 496 -33.04 6.16 18.29
C ASN A 496 -33.79 6.33 16.97
N ILE A 497 -33.45 7.35 16.17
CA ILE A 497 -34.03 7.56 14.83
C ILE A 497 -33.66 6.39 13.90
N LEU A 498 -32.38 6.01 13.86
CA LEU A 498 -31.86 4.94 13.00
C LEU A 498 -32.35 3.56 13.43
N SER A 499 -32.71 3.37 14.70
CA SER A 499 -33.30 2.13 15.21
C SER A 499 -34.79 1.98 14.89
N SER A 500 -35.49 3.07 14.61
CA SER A 500 -36.95 3.10 14.46
C SER A 500 -37.43 3.31 13.01
N ARG A 501 -36.57 3.82 12.12
CA ARG A 501 -36.93 4.10 10.72
C ARG A 501 -36.70 2.91 9.79
N THR A 502 -37.57 2.78 8.80
CA THR A 502 -37.40 1.83 7.70
C THR A 502 -36.37 2.34 6.67
N PRO A 503 -35.64 1.45 5.98
CA PRO A 503 -34.60 1.81 5.01
C PRO A 503 -35.01 2.75 3.85
N ALA A 504 -36.31 2.82 3.54
CA ALA A 504 -36.82 3.49 2.35
C ALA A 504 -36.78 5.03 2.37
N GLU A 505 -36.59 5.66 3.53
CA GLU A 505 -36.59 7.13 3.68
C GLU A 505 -35.19 7.78 3.63
N LEU A 506 -34.12 6.97 3.50
CA LEU A 506 -32.73 7.40 3.67
C LEU A 506 -31.97 7.29 2.34
N ASN A 507 -32.21 8.25 1.44
CA ASN A 507 -31.56 8.42 0.13
C ASN A 507 -30.10 7.93 0.11
N GLY A 508 -29.81 6.81 -0.57
CA GLY A 508 -28.48 6.31 -1.01
C GLY A 508 -27.35 6.09 0.02
N CYS A 509 -27.21 6.93 1.06
CA CYS A 509 -26.08 6.99 1.99
C CYS A 509 -26.30 6.17 3.26
N GLN A 510 -27.40 5.42 3.36
CA GLN A 510 -27.80 4.77 4.61
C GLN A 510 -26.69 3.90 5.20
N PHE A 511 -26.03 3.07 4.40
CA PHE A 511 -25.02 2.14 4.91
C PHE A 511 -23.78 2.85 5.48
N LEU A 512 -23.39 4.03 5.00
CA LEU A 512 -22.24 4.77 5.54
C LEU A 512 -22.57 5.47 6.85
N VAL A 513 -23.79 5.98 6.98
CA VAL A 513 -24.27 6.49 8.26
C VAL A 513 -24.21 5.38 9.31
N TYR A 514 -24.74 4.18 9.03
CA TYR A 514 -24.67 3.08 9.99
C TYR A 514 -23.24 2.65 10.28
N LYS A 515 -22.35 2.67 9.28
CA LYS A 515 -20.93 2.36 9.45
C LYS A 515 -20.29 3.34 10.46
N SER A 516 -20.36 4.65 10.17
CA SER A 516 -19.72 5.69 11.00
C SER A 516 -20.32 5.75 12.41
N PHE A 517 -21.63 5.57 12.56
CA PHE A 517 -22.23 5.41 13.90
C PHE A 517 -21.82 4.12 14.59
N GLY A 518 -21.69 3.01 13.86
CA GLY A 518 -21.17 1.74 14.39
C GLY A 518 -19.76 1.92 14.93
N ASP A 519 -18.88 2.60 14.19
CA ASP A 519 -17.51 2.90 14.62
C ASP A 519 -17.51 3.74 15.90
N VAL A 520 -18.33 4.81 15.98
CA VAL A 520 -18.50 5.61 17.20
C VAL A 520 -18.99 4.74 18.36
N ILE A 521 -20.06 3.96 18.18
CA ILE A 521 -20.63 3.13 19.25
C ILE A 521 -19.61 2.10 19.74
N GLY A 522 -18.86 1.50 18.82
CA GLY A 522 -17.79 0.58 19.15
C GLY A 522 -16.66 1.27 19.91
N SER A 523 -16.18 2.43 19.48
CA SER A 523 -15.07 3.11 20.15
C SER A 523 -15.45 3.65 21.53
N TYR A 524 -16.67 4.13 21.72
CA TYR A 524 -17.15 4.70 22.99
C TYR A 524 -18.05 3.74 23.81
N SER A 525 -17.99 2.45 23.54
CA SER A 525 -18.87 1.43 24.13
C SER A 525 -18.89 1.47 25.67
N LYS A 526 -17.72 1.64 26.32
CA LYS A 526 -17.58 1.76 27.78
C LYS A 526 -18.39 2.92 28.39
N TRP A 527 -18.37 4.08 27.74
CA TRP A 527 -19.08 5.26 28.24
C TRP A 527 -20.57 5.17 27.90
N LEU A 528 -20.91 4.66 26.72
CA LEU A 528 -22.30 4.46 26.30
C LEU A 528 -23.04 3.39 27.13
N SER A 529 -22.35 2.33 27.54
CA SER A 529 -22.90 1.23 28.35
C SER A 529 -23.12 1.59 29.81
N SER A 530 -22.59 2.73 30.27
CA SER A 530 -22.75 3.20 31.66
C SER A 530 -24.21 3.48 32.03
N SER A 531 -25.08 3.79 31.07
CA SER A 531 -26.53 3.93 31.30
C SER A 531 -27.30 2.76 30.72
N LYS A 532 -28.01 2.03 31.59
CA LYS A 532 -28.87 0.90 31.22
C LYS A 532 -29.93 1.27 30.17
N SER A 533 -30.42 2.51 30.15
CA SER A 533 -31.44 2.96 29.18
C SER A 533 -30.97 2.90 27.73
N ASN A 534 -29.65 2.94 27.51
CA ASN A 534 -29.06 3.06 26.17
C ASN A 534 -28.88 1.70 25.49
N ILE A 535 -28.77 0.61 26.24
CA ILE A 535 -28.40 -0.72 25.72
C ILE A 535 -29.40 -1.21 24.67
N LYS A 536 -30.70 -1.19 24.98
CA LYS A 536 -31.72 -1.69 24.05
C LYS A 536 -31.73 -0.92 22.71
N PRO A 537 -31.77 0.42 22.68
CA PRO A 537 -31.63 1.18 21.44
C PRO A 537 -30.35 0.86 20.66
N LEU A 538 -29.20 0.75 21.34
CA LEU A 538 -27.92 0.47 20.70
C LEU A 538 -27.89 -0.92 20.04
N LEU A 539 -28.45 -1.94 20.69
CA LEU A 539 -28.54 -3.29 20.11
C LEU A 539 -29.46 -3.34 18.89
N LEU A 540 -30.61 -2.64 18.93
CA LEU A 540 -31.52 -2.54 17.79
C LEU A 540 -30.90 -1.78 16.62
N PHE A 541 -30.11 -0.75 16.91
CA PHE A 541 -29.31 -0.05 15.91
C PHE A 541 -28.30 -1.00 15.26
N CYS A 542 -27.50 -1.74 16.05
CA CYS A 542 -26.52 -2.70 15.54
C CYS A 542 -27.18 -3.74 14.65
N ALA A 543 -28.33 -4.31 15.05
CA ALA A 543 -29.07 -5.26 14.23
C ALA A 543 -29.48 -4.68 12.87
N SER A 544 -29.98 -3.43 12.88
CA SER A 544 -30.39 -2.69 11.68
C SER A 544 -29.20 -2.31 10.77
N GLY A 545 -28.00 -2.20 11.32
CA GLY A 545 -26.76 -1.96 10.58
C GLY A 545 -26.11 -3.24 10.05
N ILE A 546 -26.18 -4.35 10.79
CA ILE A 546 -25.66 -5.66 10.40
C ILE A 546 -26.33 -6.17 9.13
N SER A 547 -27.65 -5.96 8.99
CA SER A 547 -28.40 -6.33 7.78
C SER A 547 -27.92 -5.65 6.48
N LYS A 548 -26.98 -4.70 6.54
CA LYS A 548 -26.44 -3.98 5.39
C LYS A 548 -24.98 -4.32 5.17
N SER A 549 -24.63 -4.66 3.93
CA SER A 549 -23.30 -5.16 3.51
C SER A 549 -22.11 -4.27 3.89
N ILE A 550 -22.21 -2.93 3.81
CA ILE A 550 -21.07 -2.03 4.05
C ILE A 550 -20.90 -1.66 5.54
N SER A 551 -21.99 -1.62 6.31
CA SER A 551 -21.95 -1.35 7.76
C SER A 551 -21.84 -2.60 8.62
N SER A 552 -21.92 -3.80 8.03
CA SER A 552 -21.97 -5.05 8.78
C SER A 552 -20.80 -5.19 9.74
N ASN A 553 -19.59 -4.91 9.28
CA ASN A 553 -18.37 -5.00 10.08
C ASN A 553 -18.40 -4.09 11.31
N SER A 554 -18.54 -2.78 11.09
CA SER A 554 -18.55 -1.77 12.14
C SER A 554 -19.65 -2.05 13.16
N CYS A 555 -20.83 -2.46 12.70
CA CYS A 555 -21.94 -2.79 13.60
C CYS A 555 -21.75 -4.12 14.35
N SER A 556 -21.13 -5.14 13.74
CA SER A 556 -20.77 -6.40 14.42
C SER A 556 -19.70 -6.17 15.50
N VAL A 557 -18.67 -5.39 15.20
CA VAL A 557 -17.62 -5.01 16.18
C VAL A 557 -18.22 -4.16 17.30
N ALA A 558 -19.10 -3.21 16.97
CA ALA A 558 -19.82 -2.42 17.97
C ALA A 558 -20.69 -3.30 18.88
N LEU A 559 -21.40 -4.29 18.30
CA LEU A 559 -22.17 -5.26 19.07
C LEU A 559 -21.28 -6.04 20.04
N ARG A 560 -20.12 -6.53 19.58
CA ARG A 560 -19.15 -7.24 20.44
C ARG A 560 -18.70 -6.37 21.61
N LYS A 561 -18.22 -5.16 21.34
CA LYS A 561 -17.74 -4.25 22.39
C LYS A 561 -18.84 -3.86 23.38
N LEU A 562 -20.07 -3.63 22.90
CA LEU A 562 -21.22 -3.42 23.78
C LEU A 562 -21.50 -4.64 24.66
N CYS A 563 -21.37 -5.86 24.12
CA CYS A 563 -21.55 -7.07 24.89
C CYS A 563 -20.50 -7.25 25.99
N GLU A 564 -19.25 -6.89 25.70
CA GLU A 564 -18.12 -6.93 26.63
C GLU A 564 -18.28 -5.89 27.75
N ASP A 565 -18.61 -4.65 27.39
CA ASP A 565 -18.67 -3.53 28.34
C ASP A 565 -19.99 -3.44 29.13
N ALA A 566 -21.08 -4.04 28.63
CA ALA A 566 -22.41 -4.03 29.28
C ALA A 566 -22.74 -5.31 30.06
N SER A 567 -21.72 -6.10 30.44
CA SER A 567 -21.87 -7.42 31.09
C SER A 567 -22.80 -7.43 32.32
N SER A 568 -22.93 -6.31 33.04
CA SER A 568 -23.82 -6.21 34.22
C SER A 568 -25.32 -6.24 33.89
N PHE A 569 -25.74 -5.84 32.70
CA PHE A 569 -27.16 -5.75 32.30
C PHE A 569 -27.54 -6.70 31.17
N ILE A 570 -26.56 -7.28 30.47
CA ILE A 570 -26.81 -8.00 29.23
C ILE A 570 -27.56 -9.33 29.41
N HIS A 571 -27.60 -9.85 30.64
CA HIS A 571 -28.32 -11.06 31.02
C HIS A 571 -29.83 -10.89 31.15
N GLU A 572 -30.34 -9.68 31.03
CA GLU A 572 -31.77 -9.46 31.16
C GLU A 572 -32.52 -10.16 30.01
N PRO A 573 -33.59 -10.92 30.30
CA PRO A 573 -34.35 -11.67 29.30
C PRO A 573 -34.70 -10.88 28.02
N PRO A 574 -35.20 -9.63 28.08
CA PRO A 574 -35.54 -8.89 26.85
C PRO A 574 -34.32 -8.52 26.01
N ILE A 575 -33.12 -8.46 26.58
CA ILE A 575 -31.88 -8.19 25.85
C ILE A 575 -31.38 -9.48 25.20
N LEU A 576 -31.41 -10.60 25.93
CA LEU A 576 -31.06 -11.92 25.39
C LEU A 576 -31.95 -12.30 24.20
N ASP A 577 -33.24 -12.00 24.26
CA ASP A 577 -34.17 -12.24 23.14
C ASP A 577 -33.78 -11.46 21.87
N ILE A 578 -33.29 -10.22 22.03
CA ILE A 578 -32.78 -9.41 20.91
C ILE A 578 -31.50 -10.05 20.34
N LEU A 579 -30.58 -10.49 21.20
CA LEU A 579 -29.34 -11.15 20.76
C LEU A 579 -29.62 -12.45 20.00
N PHE A 580 -30.56 -13.27 20.48
CA PHE A 580 -30.98 -14.46 19.75
C PHE A 580 -31.63 -14.12 18.41
N TRP A 581 -32.49 -13.10 18.37
CA TRP A 581 -33.08 -12.62 17.13
C TRP A 581 -32.01 -12.17 16.11
N ILE A 582 -30.97 -11.46 16.54
CA ILE A 582 -29.83 -11.11 15.69
C ILE A 582 -29.14 -12.37 15.16
N SER A 583 -28.90 -13.37 16.02
CA SER A 583 -28.23 -14.61 15.63
C SER A 583 -29.04 -15.44 14.61
N GLU A 584 -30.36 -15.47 14.77
CA GLU A 584 -31.27 -16.21 13.90
C GLU A 584 -31.38 -15.53 12.52
N GLY A 585 -31.33 -14.19 12.46
CA GLY A 585 -31.37 -13.41 11.23
C GLY A 585 -30.09 -13.47 10.36
N MET A 586 -28.97 -13.98 10.89
CA MET A 586 -27.70 -14.07 10.13
C MET A 586 -27.80 -14.94 8.86
N GLY A 587 -28.70 -15.94 8.87
CA GLY A 587 -28.87 -16.87 7.74
C GLY A 587 -29.62 -16.29 6.54
N GLU A 588 -30.31 -15.15 6.71
CA GLU A 588 -31.11 -14.51 5.67
C GLU A 588 -30.31 -13.45 4.88
N GLY A 589 -29.18 -13.00 5.41
CA GLY A 589 -28.33 -11.95 4.83
C GLY A 589 -27.04 -12.49 4.19
N ASN A 590 -26.54 -11.80 3.15
CA ASN A 590 -25.21 -12.04 2.57
C ASN A 590 -24.11 -11.43 3.47
N LEU A 591 -24.01 -11.85 4.73
CA LEU A 591 -22.95 -11.45 5.65
C LEU A 591 -21.61 -12.10 5.25
N ARG A 592 -20.51 -11.43 5.59
CA ARG A 592 -19.16 -12.01 5.51
C ARG A 592 -18.92 -12.91 6.71
N ILE A 593 -18.01 -13.88 6.56
CA ILE A 593 -17.76 -14.88 7.61
C ILE A 593 -17.20 -14.20 8.86
N GLU A 594 -16.30 -13.25 8.69
CA GLU A 594 -15.68 -12.49 9.78
C GLU A 594 -16.74 -11.72 10.59
N ASP A 595 -17.72 -11.12 9.91
CA ASP A 595 -18.79 -10.37 10.57
C ASP A 595 -19.74 -11.30 11.36
N GLU A 596 -19.93 -12.56 10.91
CA GLU A 596 -20.67 -13.59 11.66
C GLU A 596 -19.90 -14.09 12.88
N GLU A 597 -18.59 -14.33 12.74
CA GLU A 597 -17.71 -14.73 13.84
C GLU A 597 -17.74 -13.69 14.96
N GLU A 598 -17.66 -12.40 14.62
CA GLU A 598 -17.79 -11.27 15.55
C GLU A 598 -19.12 -11.28 16.32
N ILE A 599 -20.26 -11.53 15.64
CA ILE A 599 -21.58 -11.63 16.29
C ILE A 599 -21.64 -12.83 17.24
N ILE A 600 -21.10 -13.97 16.81
CA ILE A 600 -21.07 -15.17 17.66
C ILE A 600 -20.21 -14.93 18.91
N SER A 601 -19.03 -14.31 18.77
CA SER A 601 -18.20 -13.95 19.92
C SER A 601 -18.91 -12.98 20.85
N ALA A 602 -19.61 -11.97 20.32
CA ALA A 602 -20.41 -11.01 21.09
C ALA A 602 -21.48 -11.71 21.94
N ILE A 603 -22.29 -12.57 21.33
CA ILE A 603 -23.37 -13.27 22.01
C ILE A 603 -22.80 -14.30 22.98
N THR A 604 -21.73 -14.99 22.60
CA THR A 604 -21.04 -15.94 23.50
C THR A 604 -20.56 -15.23 24.77
N HIS A 605 -19.95 -14.04 24.65
CA HIS A 605 -19.57 -13.22 25.80
C HIS A 605 -20.76 -12.94 26.72
N ALA A 606 -21.86 -12.43 26.13
CA ALA A 606 -23.09 -12.10 26.85
C ALA A 606 -23.75 -13.32 27.52
N LEU A 607 -23.59 -14.52 26.97
CA LEU A 607 -24.09 -15.74 27.58
C LEU A 607 -23.18 -16.24 28.71
N CYS A 608 -21.87 -16.05 28.59
CA CYS A 608 -20.91 -16.55 29.58
C CYS A 608 -21.07 -15.89 30.96
N SER A 609 -21.49 -14.62 31.03
CA SER A 609 -21.72 -13.96 32.31
C SER A 609 -23.07 -14.31 33.00
N ILE A 610 -23.92 -15.16 32.39
CA ILE A 610 -25.17 -15.65 33.00
C ILE A 610 -24.84 -16.51 34.22
N LEU A 611 -25.33 -16.17 35.42
CA LEU A 611 -25.05 -16.92 36.65
C LEU A 611 -25.70 -18.31 36.73
N ASP A 612 -26.87 -18.50 36.12
CA ASP A 612 -27.57 -19.79 36.08
C ASP A 612 -26.89 -20.74 35.08
N LYS A 613 -26.30 -21.82 35.61
CA LYS A 613 -25.55 -22.82 34.85
C LYS A 613 -26.40 -23.54 33.80
N GLU A 614 -27.64 -23.88 34.14
CA GLU A 614 -28.52 -24.63 33.22
C GLU A 614 -29.07 -23.72 32.12
N LEU A 615 -29.43 -22.48 32.47
CA LEU A 615 -29.80 -21.47 31.48
C LEU A 615 -28.62 -21.16 30.54
N ARG A 616 -27.40 -21.07 31.06
CA ARG A 616 -26.19 -20.83 30.26
C ARG A 616 -25.94 -21.95 29.26
N LYS A 617 -25.96 -23.21 29.71
CA LYS A 617 -25.78 -24.40 28.85
C LYS A 617 -26.82 -24.45 27.73
N THR A 618 -28.10 -24.30 28.08
CA THR A 618 -29.20 -24.33 27.11
C THR A 618 -29.13 -23.18 26.11
N SER A 619 -28.71 -21.99 26.56
CA SER A 619 -28.54 -20.81 25.71
C SER A 619 -27.38 -20.95 24.73
N LEU A 620 -26.23 -21.47 25.17
CA LEU A 620 -25.08 -21.73 24.29
C LEU A 620 -25.40 -22.82 23.27
N ALA A 621 -26.12 -23.87 23.67
CA ALA A 621 -26.61 -24.90 22.76
C ALA A 621 -27.62 -24.33 21.74
N ARG A 622 -28.52 -23.43 22.16
CA ARG A 622 -29.46 -22.74 21.26
C ARG A 622 -28.72 -21.93 20.19
N LEU A 623 -27.68 -21.19 20.57
CA LEU A 623 -26.89 -20.35 19.65
C LEU A 623 -26.29 -21.17 18.49
N LEU A 624 -25.84 -22.40 18.76
CA LEU A 624 -25.22 -23.27 17.74
C LEU A 624 -26.21 -24.22 17.05
N CYS A 625 -27.48 -24.28 17.47
CA CYS A 625 -28.46 -25.23 16.96
C CYS A 625 -28.60 -25.20 15.42
N SER A 626 -28.66 -24.00 14.84
CA SER A 626 -28.74 -23.82 13.38
C SER A 626 -27.45 -24.29 12.67
N SER A 627 -26.29 -24.09 13.30
CA SER A 627 -24.98 -24.49 12.78
C SER A 627 -24.81 -26.02 12.83
N TYR A 628 -25.22 -26.67 13.92
CA TYR A 628 -25.22 -28.13 14.03
C TYR A 628 -26.13 -28.75 12.98
N SER A 629 -27.37 -28.26 12.86
CA SER A 629 -28.32 -28.74 11.85
C SER A 629 -27.81 -28.57 10.41
N ALA A 630 -27.07 -27.50 10.12
CA ALA A 630 -26.48 -27.29 8.80
C ALA A 630 -25.43 -28.35 8.43
N VAL A 631 -24.57 -28.71 9.38
CA VAL A 631 -23.54 -29.73 9.18
C VAL A 631 -24.16 -31.14 9.13
N GLU A 632 -25.12 -31.44 10.01
CA GLU A 632 -25.88 -32.71 9.98
C GLU A 632 -26.56 -32.93 8.62
N LYS A 633 -27.20 -31.89 8.08
CA LYS A 633 -27.83 -31.95 6.74
C LYS A 633 -26.85 -32.35 5.65
N ILE A 634 -25.59 -31.89 5.70
CA ILE A 634 -24.59 -32.31 4.70
C ILE A 634 -24.18 -33.75 4.91
N ILE A 635 -24.00 -34.18 6.15
CA ILE A 635 -23.60 -35.56 6.45
C ILE A 635 -24.65 -36.56 5.95
N ASP A 636 -25.94 -36.20 6.06
CA ASP A 636 -27.06 -37.04 5.62
C ASP A 636 -27.29 -37.00 4.09
N ILE A 637 -26.64 -36.09 3.37
CA ILE A 637 -26.77 -35.95 1.92
C ILE A 637 -25.83 -36.94 1.21
N ASP A 638 -26.38 -37.76 0.31
CA ASP A 638 -25.54 -38.50 -0.63
C ASP A 638 -24.96 -37.55 -1.69
N ARG A 639 -23.65 -37.31 -1.59
CA ARG A 639 -22.86 -36.45 -2.48
C ARG A 639 -23.13 -36.73 -3.95
N ASP A 640 -23.15 -38.00 -4.35
CA ASP A 640 -23.19 -38.39 -5.77
C ASP A 640 -24.60 -38.31 -6.36
N GLU A 641 -25.62 -38.42 -5.51
CA GLU A 641 -27.03 -38.32 -5.92
C GLU A 641 -27.46 -36.85 -6.08
N LEU A 642 -27.06 -35.96 -5.16
CA LEU A 642 -27.42 -34.54 -5.19
C LEU A 642 -26.59 -33.71 -6.18
N LEU A 643 -25.31 -34.03 -6.40
CA LEU A 643 -24.51 -33.40 -7.46
C LEU A 643 -25.08 -33.68 -8.87
N ARG A 644 -25.67 -34.87 -9.08
CA ARG A 644 -26.33 -35.24 -10.33
C ARG A 644 -27.70 -34.59 -10.51
N GLN A 645 -28.41 -34.32 -9.41
CA GLN A 645 -29.76 -33.76 -9.45
C GLN A 645 -29.80 -32.23 -9.41
N ASN A 646 -29.04 -31.57 -8.52
CA ASN A 646 -29.05 -30.10 -8.35
C ASN A 646 -27.72 -29.57 -7.75
N SER A 647 -26.74 -29.31 -8.61
CA SER A 647 -25.41 -28.78 -8.22
C SER A 647 -25.46 -27.47 -7.40
N SER A 648 -26.42 -26.58 -7.68
CA SER A 648 -26.59 -25.32 -6.94
C SER A 648 -27.08 -25.51 -5.50
N ALA A 649 -28.00 -26.47 -5.28
CA ALA A 649 -28.50 -26.78 -3.94
C ALA A 649 -27.41 -27.40 -3.05
N TYR A 650 -26.56 -28.24 -3.64
CA TYR A 650 -25.39 -28.79 -2.95
C TYR A 650 -24.38 -27.70 -2.58
N ALA A 651 -24.07 -26.78 -3.51
CA ALA A 651 -23.17 -25.66 -3.23
C ALA A 651 -23.70 -24.73 -2.11
N GLN A 652 -25.01 -24.49 -2.09
CA GLN A 652 -25.65 -23.71 -1.03
C GLN A 652 -25.59 -24.43 0.32
N ALA A 653 -25.92 -25.73 0.37
CA ALA A 653 -25.80 -26.53 1.58
C ALA A 653 -24.36 -26.49 2.12
N LEU A 654 -23.37 -26.71 1.25
CA LEU A 654 -21.94 -26.64 1.56
C LEU A 654 -21.54 -25.30 2.16
N ASN A 655 -21.97 -24.18 1.56
CA ASN A 655 -21.69 -22.85 2.10
C ASN A 655 -22.28 -22.65 3.51
N ILE A 656 -23.53 -23.09 3.74
CA ILE A 656 -24.19 -22.96 5.05
C ILE A 656 -23.44 -23.80 6.10
N ALA A 657 -22.98 -25.01 5.78
CA ALA A 657 -22.20 -25.81 6.73
C ALA A 657 -20.80 -25.25 6.99
N VAL A 658 -20.11 -24.72 5.96
CA VAL A 658 -18.84 -24.00 6.12
C VAL A 658 -19.02 -22.85 7.11
N ARG A 659 -20.02 -21.99 6.90
CA ARG A 659 -20.38 -20.91 7.84
C ARG A 659 -20.70 -21.45 9.24
N GLY A 660 -21.45 -22.55 9.34
CA GLY A 660 -21.75 -23.22 10.61
C GLY A 660 -20.50 -23.65 11.37
N LEU A 661 -19.49 -24.20 10.69
CA LEU A 661 -18.22 -24.59 11.30
C LEU A 661 -17.41 -23.37 11.78
N HIS A 662 -17.39 -22.29 11.00
CA HIS A 662 -16.77 -21.03 11.41
C HIS A 662 -17.42 -20.45 12.68
N ARG A 663 -18.76 -20.43 12.74
CA ARG A 663 -19.52 -20.01 13.93
C ARG A 663 -19.17 -20.87 15.15
N MET A 664 -19.07 -22.20 14.99
CA MET A 664 -18.63 -23.08 16.08
C MET A 664 -17.20 -22.74 16.54
N GLY A 665 -16.28 -22.50 15.60
CA GLY A 665 -14.90 -22.11 15.90
C GLY A 665 -14.81 -20.80 16.70
N ALA A 666 -15.55 -19.77 16.29
CA ALA A 666 -15.60 -18.47 16.96
C ALA A 666 -16.19 -18.54 18.38
N LEU A 667 -17.16 -19.44 18.61
CA LEU A 667 -17.66 -19.70 19.95
C LEU A 667 -16.57 -20.32 20.83
N PHE A 668 -15.87 -21.35 20.34
CA PHE A 668 -14.82 -22.00 21.13
C PHE A 668 -13.67 -21.05 21.46
N SER A 669 -13.15 -20.30 20.48
CA SER A 669 -12.07 -19.35 20.70
C SER A 669 -12.40 -18.32 21.80
N HIS A 670 -13.66 -17.86 21.86
CA HIS A 670 -14.11 -16.93 22.90
C HIS A 670 -14.28 -17.58 24.27
N LEU A 671 -14.67 -18.85 24.32
CA LEU A 671 -14.73 -19.62 25.57
C LEU A 671 -13.34 -19.72 26.22
N ALA A 672 -12.25 -19.84 25.45
CA ALA A 672 -10.88 -19.88 26.00
C ALA A 672 -10.55 -18.66 26.89
N MET A 673 -10.92 -17.46 26.43
CA MET A 673 -10.73 -16.21 27.19
C MET A 673 -11.60 -16.15 28.46
N SER A 674 -12.77 -16.80 28.41
CA SER A 674 -13.71 -16.83 29.54
C SER A 674 -13.34 -17.90 30.59
N ILE A 675 -12.63 -18.96 30.18
CA ILE A 675 -12.09 -20.01 31.06
C ILE A 675 -10.91 -19.46 31.87
N THR A 676 -9.99 -18.74 31.21
CA THR A 676 -8.83 -18.12 31.88
C THR A 676 -9.24 -17.05 32.91
N SER A 677 -10.41 -16.45 32.76
CA SER A 677 -11.01 -15.51 33.73
C SER A 677 -11.89 -16.17 34.81
N GLY A 678 -12.05 -17.51 34.78
CA GLY A 678 -12.76 -18.28 35.82
C GLY A 678 -14.29 -18.18 35.75
N LEU A 679 -14.87 -17.71 34.64
CA LEU A 679 -16.31 -17.48 34.49
C LEU A 679 -17.12 -18.74 34.12
N ILE A 680 -16.45 -19.81 33.66
CA ILE A 680 -17.08 -21.02 33.09
C ILE A 680 -16.64 -22.27 33.86
N ASP A 681 -17.57 -23.22 34.03
CA ASP A 681 -17.31 -24.54 34.59
C ASP A 681 -17.06 -25.61 33.51
N ASP A 682 -16.25 -26.62 33.88
CA ASP A 682 -15.88 -27.74 33.01
C ASP A 682 -17.09 -28.52 32.47
N ASP A 683 -18.20 -28.54 33.21
CA ASP A 683 -19.44 -29.22 32.82
C ASP A 683 -20.10 -28.58 31.58
N THR A 684 -20.04 -27.25 31.44
CA THR A 684 -20.65 -26.54 30.29
C THR A 684 -19.87 -26.82 29.01
N ILE A 685 -18.54 -26.87 29.10
CA ILE A 685 -17.65 -27.21 27.99
C ILE A 685 -17.87 -28.65 27.55
N SER A 686 -18.01 -29.56 28.52
CA SER A 686 -18.24 -30.99 28.27
C SER A 686 -19.51 -31.25 27.46
N VAL A 687 -20.59 -30.48 27.70
CA VAL A 687 -21.85 -30.60 26.94
C VAL A 687 -21.68 -30.16 25.49
N LEU A 688 -21.07 -28.99 25.25
CA LEU A 688 -20.84 -28.46 23.90
C LEU A 688 -19.89 -29.36 23.10
N PHE A 689 -18.84 -29.84 23.76
CA PHE A 689 -17.89 -30.80 23.22
C PHE A 689 -18.56 -32.14 22.87
N GLY A 690 -19.44 -32.65 23.73
CA GLY A 690 -20.17 -33.90 23.53
C GLY A 690 -21.07 -33.90 22.28
N ILE A 691 -21.46 -32.72 21.78
CA ILE A 691 -22.20 -32.55 20.52
C ILE A 691 -21.22 -32.32 19.35
N PHE A 692 -20.21 -31.48 19.55
CA PHE A 692 -19.29 -31.04 18.50
C PHE A 692 -18.39 -32.15 17.94
N TRP A 693 -17.76 -32.96 18.80
CA TRP A 693 -16.82 -33.97 18.34
C TRP A 693 -17.49 -35.08 17.48
N PRO A 694 -18.60 -35.72 17.92
CA PRO A 694 -19.25 -36.74 17.11
C PRO A 694 -19.70 -36.24 15.73
N LEU A 695 -20.06 -34.96 15.63
CA LEU A 695 -20.42 -34.31 14.38
C LEU A 695 -19.21 -34.19 13.44
N LEU A 696 -18.07 -33.70 13.94
CA LEU A 696 -16.82 -33.63 13.17
C LEU A 696 -16.28 -35.00 12.80
N GLU A 697 -16.38 -35.99 13.69
CA GLU A 697 -15.94 -37.37 13.43
C GLU A 697 -16.72 -37.97 12.24
N LYS A 698 -18.04 -37.77 12.18
CA LYS A 698 -18.85 -38.16 11.02
C LYS A 698 -18.51 -37.37 9.76
N LEU A 699 -18.33 -36.04 9.88
CA LEU A 699 -18.01 -35.18 8.74
C LEU A 699 -16.67 -35.57 8.09
N THR A 700 -15.66 -35.84 8.91
CA THR A 700 -14.32 -36.21 8.46
C THR A 700 -14.24 -37.61 7.85
N GLN A 701 -15.26 -38.45 8.07
CA GLN A 701 -15.42 -39.74 7.39
C GLN A 701 -16.20 -39.62 6.06
N SER A 702 -16.79 -38.46 5.79
CA SER A 702 -17.60 -38.23 4.59
C SER A 702 -16.76 -37.87 3.36
N SER A 703 -17.30 -38.14 2.18
CA SER A 703 -16.67 -37.78 0.90
C SER A 703 -16.69 -36.28 0.62
N HIS A 704 -17.37 -35.47 1.45
CA HIS A 704 -17.45 -34.01 1.29
C HIS A 704 -16.13 -33.30 1.66
N MET A 705 -15.22 -33.97 2.38
CA MET A 705 -13.92 -33.43 2.79
C MET A 705 -12.96 -33.16 1.63
N GLU A 706 -13.27 -33.63 0.41
CA GLU A 706 -12.57 -33.23 -0.81
C GLU A 706 -12.70 -31.72 -1.08
N ASN A 707 -13.74 -31.06 -0.57
CA ASN A 707 -13.86 -29.62 -0.69
C ASN A 707 -12.88 -28.91 0.27
N THR A 708 -11.98 -28.10 -0.29
CA THR A 708 -10.95 -27.37 0.47
C THR A 708 -11.54 -26.38 1.48
N SER A 709 -12.65 -25.71 1.17
CA SER A 709 -13.27 -24.75 2.10
C SER A 709 -13.90 -25.43 3.31
N LEU A 710 -14.56 -26.59 3.10
CA LEU A 710 -15.16 -27.38 4.18
C LEU A 710 -14.11 -28.01 5.08
N SER A 711 -13.07 -28.62 4.49
CA SER A 711 -11.96 -29.21 5.24
C SER A 711 -11.20 -28.15 6.04
N THR A 712 -10.96 -26.97 5.46
CA THR A 712 -10.32 -25.84 6.17
C THR A 712 -11.19 -25.34 7.33
N ALA A 713 -12.50 -25.18 7.13
CA ALA A 713 -13.41 -24.72 8.18
C ALA A 713 -13.52 -25.74 9.34
N ALA A 714 -13.58 -27.04 9.03
CA ALA A 714 -13.57 -28.11 10.03
C ALA A 714 -12.25 -28.14 10.82
N CYS A 715 -11.12 -28.00 10.14
CA CYS A 715 -9.79 -27.96 10.74
C CYS A 715 -9.58 -26.73 11.64
N ARG A 716 -10.05 -25.55 11.21
CA ARG A 716 -9.99 -24.30 11.98
C ARG A 716 -10.89 -24.36 13.22
N SER A 717 -12.11 -24.85 13.10
CA SER A 717 -13.03 -24.98 14.24
C SER A 717 -12.53 -25.99 15.27
N LEU A 718 -11.96 -27.11 14.81
CA LEU A 718 -11.30 -28.10 15.65
C LEU A 718 -10.07 -27.52 16.36
N SER A 719 -9.21 -26.79 15.64
CA SER A 719 -8.06 -26.10 16.23
C SER A 719 -8.51 -25.14 17.34
N SER A 720 -9.55 -24.34 17.10
CA SER A 720 -10.10 -23.41 18.09
C SER A 720 -10.63 -24.16 19.32
N ALA A 721 -11.35 -25.26 19.12
CA ALA A 721 -11.85 -26.10 20.21
C ALA A 721 -10.71 -26.73 21.05
N ILE A 722 -9.62 -27.14 20.40
CA ILE A 722 -8.46 -27.75 21.08
C ILE A 722 -7.77 -26.75 22.00
N HIS A 723 -7.43 -25.55 21.50
CA HIS A 723 -6.80 -24.51 22.32
C HIS A 723 -7.69 -24.09 23.50
N SER A 724 -9.01 -24.11 23.31
CA SER A 724 -9.97 -23.64 24.31
C SER A 724 -10.27 -24.66 25.39
N CYS A 725 -10.37 -25.94 25.01
CA CYS A 725 -10.86 -27.00 25.89
C CYS A 725 -9.77 -27.98 26.34
N GLY A 726 -8.55 -27.88 25.78
CA GLY A 726 -7.30 -28.53 26.21
C GLY A 726 -7.46 -29.92 26.83
N GLN A 727 -7.54 -29.98 28.16
CA GLN A 727 -7.61 -31.23 28.94
C GLN A 727 -8.79 -32.13 28.53
N HIS A 728 -9.91 -31.57 28.10
CA HIS A 728 -11.10 -32.32 27.67
C HIS A 728 -10.89 -33.06 26.33
N PHE A 729 -9.99 -32.57 25.48
CA PHE A 729 -9.63 -33.21 24.20
C PHE A 729 -8.54 -34.28 24.34
N GLN A 730 -7.87 -34.37 25.49
CA GLN A 730 -6.74 -35.27 25.71
C GLN A 730 -7.06 -36.74 25.34
N ILE A 731 -8.24 -37.23 25.74
CA ILE A 731 -8.63 -38.63 25.52
C ILE A 731 -8.92 -38.92 24.03
N LEU A 732 -9.30 -37.90 23.26
CA LEU A 732 -9.61 -38.03 21.83
C LEU A 732 -8.41 -37.80 20.92
N LEU A 733 -7.27 -37.36 21.45
CA LEU A 733 -6.06 -37.05 20.68
C LEU A 733 -5.67 -38.16 19.68
N PRO A 734 -5.64 -39.47 20.06
CA PRO A 734 -5.30 -40.52 19.11
C PRO A 734 -6.25 -40.59 17.92
N LYS A 735 -7.56 -40.46 18.17
CA LYS A 735 -8.59 -40.51 17.13
C LYS A 735 -8.50 -39.31 16.19
N ILE A 736 -8.21 -38.13 16.73
CA ILE A 736 -8.09 -36.91 15.92
C ILE A 736 -6.87 -36.99 15.01
N LEU A 737 -5.70 -37.33 15.55
CA LEU A 737 -4.47 -37.45 14.76
C LEU A 737 -4.58 -38.54 13.69
N GLU A 738 -5.22 -39.67 13.99
CA GLU A 738 -5.51 -40.72 13.02
C GLU A 738 -6.44 -40.20 11.91
N CYS A 739 -7.49 -39.47 12.27
CA CYS A 739 -8.43 -38.87 11.33
C CYS A 739 -7.76 -37.84 10.39
N LEU A 740 -6.94 -36.94 10.93
CA LEU A 740 -6.18 -35.95 10.15
C LEU A 740 -5.18 -36.65 9.22
N SER A 741 -4.50 -37.69 9.70
CA SER A 741 -3.56 -38.50 8.91
C SER A 741 -4.26 -39.18 7.74
N MET A 742 -5.40 -39.83 7.98
CA MET A 742 -6.20 -40.50 6.95
C MET A 742 -6.71 -39.51 5.90
N ASN A 743 -7.25 -38.37 6.33
CA ASN A 743 -7.77 -37.36 5.42
C ASN A 743 -6.67 -36.71 4.58
N PHE A 744 -5.47 -36.46 5.13
CA PHE A 744 -4.35 -35.95 4.36
C PHE A 744 -3.87 -36.94 3.30
N LEU A 745 -3.85 -38.25 3.60
CA LEU A 745 -3.51 -39.27 2.61
C LEU A 745 -4.48 -39.31 1.42
N LEU A 746 -5.77 -39.05 1.67
CA LEU A 746 -6.81 -38.95 0.64
C LEU A 746 -6.74 -37.61 -0.12
N TYR A 747 -6.45 -36.50 0.58
CA TYR A 747 -6.50 -35.13 0.05
C TYR A 747 -5.17 -34.40 0.26
N GLN A 748 -4.14 -34.86 -0.43
CA GLN A 748 -2.72 -34.51 -0.19
C GLN A 748 -2.33 -33.04 -0.47
N ARG A 749 -3.23 -32.24 -1.03
CA ARG A 749 -3.05 -30.79 -1.28
C ARG A 749 -3.63 -29.91 -0.18
N HIS A 750 -4.37 -30.49 0.77
CA HIS A 750 -5.00 -29.73 1.84
C HIS A 750 -4.03 -29.58 3.01
N ASP A 751 -3.35 -28.44 3.08
CA ASP A 751 -2.41 -28.10 4.14
C ASP A 751 -3.08 -27.98 5.53
N CYS A 752 -4.41 -27.77 5.58
CA CYS A 752 -5.15 -27.52 6.82
C CYS A 752 -5.05 -28.67 7.81
N PHE A 753 -4.88 -29.90 7.32
CA PHE A 753 -4.67 -31.09 8.16
C PHE A 753 -3.31 -31.05 8.87
N LEU A 754 -2.25 -30.61 8.17
CA LEU A 754 -0.91 -30.45 8.74
C LEU A 754 -0.91 -29.33 9.80
N ARG A 755 -1.51 -28.17 9.47
CA ARG A 755 -1.62 -27.03 10.40
C ARG A 755 -2.40 -27.41 11.68
N THR A 756 -3.50 -28.15 11.54
CA THR A 756 -4.28 -28.60 12.71
C THR A 756 -3.51 -29.62 13.54
N ALA A 757 -2.81 -30.57 12.90
CA ALA A 757 -1.98 -31.54 13.61
C ALA A 757 -0.81 -30.87 14.34
N ALA A 758 -0.26 -29.78 13.80
CA ALA A 758 0.77 -28.98 14.46
C ALA A 758 0.23 -28.41 15.78
N ASN A 759 -0.93 -27.75 15.74
CA ASN A 759 -1.60 -27.22 16.94
C ASN A 759 -1.82 -28.32 18.00
N MET A 760 -2.20 -29.54 17.59
CA MET A 760 -2.36 -30.67 18.53
C MET A 760 -1.05 -31.07 19.21
N ILE A 761 0.04 -31.08 18.45
CA ILE A 761 1.36 -31.46 18.95
C ILE A 761 1.93 -30.37 19.85
N GLU A 762 1.67 -29.11 19.54
CA GLU A 762 2.04 -27.99 20.40
C GLU A 762 1.38 -28.11 21.78
N GLU A 763 0.07 -28.38 21.81
CA GLU A 763 -0.70 -28.49 23.05
C GLU A 763 -0.40 -29.77 23.85
N PHE A 764 -0.23 -30.93 23.20
CA PHE A 764 -0.18 -32.23 23.91
C PHE A 764 1.12 -33.03 23.69
N GLY A 765 2.02 -32.61 22.82
CA GLY A 765 3.22 -33.38 22.44
C GLY A 765 4.19 -33.66 23.59
N HIS A 766 4.15 -32.85 24.65
CA HIS A 766 4.96 -33.02 25.85
C HIS A 766 4.55 -34.25 26.70
N LYS A 767 3.36 -34.83 26.46
CA LYS A 767 2.83 -35.97 27.22
C LYS A 767 3.35 -37.30 26.63
N GLU A 768 4.10 -38.05 27.45
CA GLU A 768 4.76 -39.28 27.01
C GLU A 768 3.80 -40.36 26.49
N GLU A 769 2.58 -40.39 27.02
CA GLU A 769 1.52 -41.34 26.65
C GLU A 769 1.14 -41.28 25.16
N TYR A 770 1.36 -40.15 24.49
CA TYR A 770 0.98 -39.94 23.09
C TYR A 770 2.16 -39.92 22.12
N SER A 771 3.39 -40.06 22.63
CA SER A 771 4.62 -40.02 21.82
C SER A 771 4.61 -40.97 20.63
N VAL A 772 4.11 -42.20 20.82
CA VAL A 772 3.98 -43.22 19.76
C VAL A 772 3.02 -42.77 18.66
N VAL A 773 1.92 -42.13 19.03
CA VAL A 773 0.92 -41.62 18.07
C VAL A 773 1.51 -40.46 17.28
N CYS A 774 2.17 -39.50 17.95
CA CYS A 774 2.82 -38.37 17.29
C CYS A 774 3.90 -38.84 16.29
N VAL A 775 4.71 -39.84 16.64
CA VAL A 775 5.70 -40.44 15.73
C VAL A 775 5.03 -41.08 14.51
N ARG A 776 3.95 -41.83 14.71
CA ARG A 776 3.19 -42.42 13.60
C ARG A 776 2.60 -41.35 12.67
N THR A 777 2.13 -40.23 13.22
CA THR A 777 1.56 -39.12 12.43
C THR A 777 2.60 -38.47 11.55
N ILE A 778 3.78 -38.11 12.07
CA ILE A 778 4.86 -37.52 11.25
C ILE A 778 5.36 -38.51 10.18
N GLU A 779 5.46 -39.80 10.50
CA GLU A 779 5.78 -40.85 9.53
C GLU A 779 4.74 -40.89 8.40
N THR A 780 3.46 -40.83 8.76
CA THR A 780 2.36 -40.89 7.80
C THR A 780 2.35 -39.67 6.87
N PHE A 781 2.47 -38.45 7.42
CA PHE A 781 2.54 -37.23 6.60
C PHE A 781 3.76 -37.21 5.70
N SER A 782 4.95 -37.52 6.23
CA SER A 782 6.19 -37.53 5.45
C SER A 782 6.19 -38.56 4.31
N SER A 783 5.41 -39.63 4.46
CA SER A 783 5.26 -40.67 3.44
C SER A 783 4.26 -40.33 2.32
N ALA A 784 3.50 -39.24 2.46
CA ALA A 784 2.53 -38.81 1.46
C ALA A 784 3.23 -38.41 0.15
N ALA A 785 2.62 -38.76 -0.98
CA ALA A 785 3.22 -38.55 -2.30
C ALA A 785 3.46 -37.06 -2.61
N SER A 786 2.56 -36.16 -2.17
CA SER A 786 2.72 -34.71 -2.34
C SER A 786 4.01 -34.20 -1.70
N LEU A 787 4.30 -34.61 -0.46
CA LEU A 787 5.50 -34.20 0.28
C LEU A 787 6.76 -34.93 -0.19
N SER A 788 6.67 -36.23 -0.51
CA SER A 788 7.83 -36.99 -1.00
C SER A 788 8.33 -36.52 -2.37
N ASN A 789 7.48 -35.87 -3.16
CA ASN A 789 7.79 -35.36 -4.49
C ASN A 789 8.43 -33.95 -4.48
N LEU A 790 8.52 -33.28 -3.33
CA LEU A 790 9.19 -32.00 -3.16
C LEU A 790 10.71 -32.20 -3.07
N ASN A 791 11.35 -32.42 -4.22
CA ASN A 791 12.77 -32.77 -4.34
C ASN A 791 13.62 -31.76 -5.14
N SER A 792 13.05 -30.62 -5.55
CA SER A 792 13.74 -29.59 -6.35
C SER A 792 13.25 -28.18 -5.98
N SER A 793 14.05 -27.14 -6.23
CA SER A 793 13.62 -25.75 -5.99
C SER A 793 12.37 -25.40 -6.79
N TYR A 794 12.31 -25.84 -8.05
CA TYR A 794 11.17 -25.61 -8.92
C TYR A 794 9.88 -26.22 -8.38
N THR A 795 9.92 -27.45 -7.84
CA THR A 795 8.72 -28.07 -7.24
C THR A 795 8.33 -27.44 -5.92
N CYS A 796 9.28 -26.82 -5.20
CA CYS A 796 8.98 -26.04 -4.01
C CYS A 796 8.30 -24.71 -4.33
N ASP A 797 8.75 -24.03 -5.38
CA ASP A 797 8.15 -22.77 -5.85
C ASP A 797 6.70 -22.94 -6.32
N GLN A 798 6.28 -24.16 -6.68
CA GLN A 798 4.91 -24.47 -7.14
C GLN A 798 3.91 -24.70 -5.99
N GLU A 799 4.36 -25.07 -4.79
CA GLU A 799 3.51 -25.44 -3.65
C GLU A 799 4.02 -24.81 -2.32
N PRO A 800 4.12 -23.47 -2.24
CA PRO A 800 4.72 -22.79 -1.08
C PRO A 800 3.94 -22.99 0.22
N ASP A 801 2.60 -22.97 0.17
CA ASP A 801 1.73 -23.10 1.36
C ASP A 801 1.86 -24.48 2.03
N LEU A 802 2.02 -25.53 1.22
CA LEU A 802 2.18 -26.90 1.71
C LEU A 802 3.53 -27.09 2.41
N ILE A 803 4.59 -26.46 1.88
CA ILE A 803 5.92 -26.47 2.48
C ILE A 803 5.91 -25.73 3.81
N GLU A 804 5.32 -24.54 3.84
CA GLU A 804 5.18 -23.77 5.07
C GLU A 804 4.43 -24.56 6.16
N ALA A 805 3.30 -25.17 5.81
CA ALA A 805 2.51 -25.97 6.74
C ALA A 805 3.28 -27.19 7.27
N TYR A 806 4.02 -27.90 6.40
CA TYR A 806 4.82 -29.05 6.80
C TYR A 806 6.05 -28.65 7.64
N ALA A 807 6.69 -27.52 7.31
CA ALA A 807 7.78 -26.95 8.09
C ALA A 807 7.31 -26.56 9.51
N ASN A 808 6.17 -25.88 9.61
CA ASN A 808 5.56 -25.51 10.88
C ASN A 808 5.19 -26.75 11.72
N PHE A 809 4.59 -27.77 11.10
CA PHE A 809 4.30 -29.05 11.76
C PHE A 809 5.57 -29.75 12.29
N THR A 810 6.63 -29.80 11.47
CA THR A 810 7.90 -30.42 11.85
C THR A 810 8.58 -29.65 12.97
N SER A 811 8.55 -28.32 12.91
CA SER A 811 9.04 -27.42 13.96
C SER A 811 8.32 -27.67 15.29
N ALA A 812 6.97 -27.71 15.27
CA ALA A 812 6.15 -28.04 16.44
C ALA A 812 6.51 -29.40 17.02
N PHE A 813 6.68 -30.43 16.18
CA PHE A 813 7.08 -31.76 16.62
C PHE A 813 8.46 -31.78 17.29
N ILE A 814 9.46 -31.12 16.70
CA ILE A 814 10.82 -31.05 17.27
C ILE A 814 10.81 -30.33 18.62
N ARG A 815 10.08 -29.21 18.72
CA ARG A 815 10.00 -28.40 19.94
C ARG A 815 9.26 -29.11 21.07
N CYS A 816 8.13 -29.76 20.76
CA CYS A 816 7.22 -30.26 21.78
C CYS A 816 7.39 -31.76 22.10
N CYS A 817 8.12 -32.53 21.28
CA CYS A 817 8.38 -33.97 21.50
C CYS A 817 9.88 -34.30 21.77
N PRO A 818 10.54 -33.72 22.79
CA PRO A 818 12.01 -33.78 22.95
C PRO A 818 12.57 -35.17 23.29
N LYS A 819 11.73 -36.11 23.74
CA LYS A 819 12.15 -37.47 24.14
C LYS A 819 12.01 -38.53 23.04
N VAL A 820 11.53 -38.15 21.85
CA VAL A 820 11.52 -39.04 20.69
C VAL A 820 12.99 -39.22 20.23
N PRO A 821 13.48 -40.46 20.05
CA PRO A 821 14.90 -40.72 19.88
C PRO A 821 15.50 -39.90 18.72
N PHE A 822 16.61 -39.23 19.00
CA PHE A 822 17.42 -38.38 18.10
C PHE A 822 17.62 -38.97 16.69
N TYR A 823 17.63 -40.31 16.58
CA TYR A 823 17.75 -41.05 15.32
C TYR A 823 16.56 -40.86 14.36
N ILE A 824 15.34 -40.72 14.90
CA ILE A 824 14.12 -40.44 14.12
C ILE A 824 14.16 -38.99 13.62
N MET A 825 14.51 -38.02 14.50
CA MET A 825 14.70 -36.62 14.09
C MET A 825 15.74 -36.46 12.98
N LEU A 826 16.89 -37.15 13.08
CA LEU A 826 17.96 -37.06 12.07
C LEU A 826 17.51 -37.55 10.69
N ARG A 827 16.67 -38.59 10.64
CA ARG A 827 16.19 -39.19 9.39
C ARG A 827 15.19 -38.28 8.66
N PHE A 828 14.36 -37.55 9.40
CA PHE A 828 13.42 -36.57 8.85
C PHE A 828 14.09 -35.24 8.48
N PHE A 829 15.06 -34.79 9.28
CA PHE A 829 15.83 -33.56 9.01
C PHE A 829 16.69 -33.69 7.74
N VAL A 830 17.24 -34.88 7.45
CA VAL A 830 17.95 -35.16 6.18
C VAL A 830 17.00 -35.14 4.98
N HIS A 831 15.71 -35.45 5.15
CA HIS A 831 14.72 -35.31 4.09
C HIS A 831 14.35 -33.83 3.88
N TYR A 832 14.21 -33.07 4.97
CA TYR A 832 13.91 -31.62 4.98
C TYR A 832 15.02 -30.77 4.34
N CYS A 833 16.30 -31.03 4.68
CA CYS A 833 17.44 -30.33 4.10
C CYS A 833 17.70 -30.66 2.62
N ARG A 834 17.12 -31.74 2.08
CA ARG A 834 17.13 -32.00 0.63
C ARG A 834 16.14 -31.12 -0.14
N THR A 835 15.16 -30.54 0.56
CA THR A 835 14.05 -29.81 -0.03
C THR A 835 14.25 -28.29 0.00
N ILE A 836 14.95 -27.74 1.00
CA ILE A 836 15.20 -26.29 1.13
C ILE A 836 16.70 -26.04 1.28
N TRP A 837 17.30 -25.29 0.33
CA TRP A 837 18.65 -24.75 0.45
C TRP A 837 18.65 -23.62 1.50
N ILE A 838 18.73 -23.97 2.78
CA ILE A 838 19.11 -23.02 3.81
C ILE A 838 20.64 -23.00 3.85
N ASP A 839 21.21 -21.82 3.64
CA ASP A 839 22.65 -21.57 3.76
C ASP A 839 23.17 -22.19 5.07
N SER A 840 24.19 -23.02 4.93
CA SER A 840 24.66 -23.96 5.96
C SER A 840 25.16 -23.29 7.25
N THR A 841 25.29 -21.96 7.27
CA THR A 841 25.77 -21.15 8.39
C THR A 841 24.68 -20.78 9.40
N ALA A 842 23.45 -20.45 8.96
CA ALA A 842 22.33 -20.20 9.87
C ALA A 842 21.87 -21.51 10.57
N LEU A 843 22.01 -22.63 9.87
CA LEU A 843 21.68 -23.98 10.34
C LEU A 843 22.58 -24.44 11.50
N ILE A 844 23.86 -24.08 11.46
CA ILE A 844 24.82 -24.40 12.54
C ILE A 844 24.53 -23.55 13.79
N LEU A 845 24.14 -22.29 13.61
CA LEU A 845 23.80 -21.41 14.74
C LEU A 845 22.51 -21.84 15.47
N MET A 846 21.52 -22.38 14.75
CA MET A 846 20.27 -22.85 15.34
C MET A 846 20.39 -24.23 16.03
N LEU A 847 21.38 -25.03 15.66
CA LEU A 847 21.72 -26.30 16.33
C LEU A 847 22.64 -26.13 17.55
N ILE A 848 23.32 -24.97 17.65
CA ILE A 848 24.19 -24.62 18.79
C ILE A 848 23.41 -23.93 19.92
N ALA A 849 22.30 -23.26 19.61
CA ALA A 849 21.35 -22.69 20.59
C ALA A 849 20.39 -23.77 21.11
#